data_AF-A0A2U2HIA2-F1
#
_entry.id   AF-A0A2U2HIA2-F1
#
_cell.length_a   1.000
_cell.length_b   1.000
_cell.length_c   1.000
_cell.angle_alpha   90.00
_cell.angle_beta   90.00
_cell.angle_gamma   90.00
#
_symmetry.space_group_name_H-M   'P 1'
#
loop_
_entity.id
_entity.type
_entity.pdbx_description
1 polymer ?
#
loop_
_entity_poly.entity_id
_entity_poly.type
_entity_poly.pdbx_seq_one_letter_code
_entity_poly.pdbx_strand_id
1 'polypeptide(L)'
;MDVMLGLAATVLGVFVFIQLIQLIVISARLVKVQFWEPTIHAAGRDEAGLARGVLDAAREVVELQGFRYVSTRKVRPFVASVSTFPSYVDAYYNAEHDVHAEVAAASMPSPRWPFEVHLWNSYADGSGLLTVNGIAHGVIPYPANITVVDAYAPNFALQLAAHLARRERITGARTDPADASALSMEMARSLLPAMARQGTVYRNGERQGDPVYNMRLVAAAKMAWRMRIGTARRLRMEIQGDQRPREAAPEVVQAAERIAFVRSLCTLNGMRAPRWFRWSALVVSAGGFIALGSWWWGAKAALVIAAVVALHEAGHWLAMRLARFRDVQVFFVPGMGAATSGEKHDANPLTHLAVYLAGPLPGMLLSVCVFAWVVFGAVDPGAWWYPILGTAAAAAFIINLLNLLPVMPLDGGRVVDLFVMGRLPWLRFGLALASGALLVWAGVASGDNVLRALGLLYLFTIAHQYRLAKVSRAMSRQRLAVPLPSEDFARAALRLHDLLAHASYRKWSFNAKVTVGHALLPRFLGRLPTAKETALGLFIYIACIAAPLLALGALAFKDPQRLAAFGLQGVQREARQLAYETPGSDGAAENPFAYDRVQRASQLSAASDPAQRRDFLSRLIDDANEFGDVGDALRLARMFYEETSELPQPSRERADASAKLGFALSASEDEQDLARAPVLIAEADATLRERMALKPDSADAMLLVSILERRLALNPKGDPLPLMTEIVDLLATHWQVAAHALPAARETLARALDQAGQPGAAEQQLLAAQADFARLPAAPAYARHSLTFDHAWFLLTQRRPEDASELVKRFLVRHEDSAEQYQLQRDAYLLTAVAARMRGDWRAVKAHASVILKFESISSSGNGLVEFFMAARRAKAVQLDMRAALLLVEAERALRRGKSADALVKEMRKQYKRRAGDAARCRFGSDEDVWRKPLSNAIDENERRELKCVGSVLD
;
A
#
# COMPACT_ATOMS: atom_id res chain seq x y z
N MET A 1 -9.25 -19.85 14.14
CA MET A 1 -7.95 -20.32 13.62
C MET A 1 -7.38 -19.33 12.61
N ASP A 2 -8.24 -18.70 11.79
CA ASP A 2 -7.87 -17.74 10.74
C ASP A 2 -7.23 -16.46 11.26
N VAL A 3 -7.65 -15.97 12.43
CA VAL A 3 -7.00 -14.84 13.10
C VAL A 3 -5.54 -15.17 13.46
N MET A 4 -5.26 -16.41 13.89
CA MET A 4 -3.90 -16.86 14.22
C MET A 4 -3.05 -17.08 12.97
N LEU A 5 -3.63 -17.63 11.90
CA LEU A 5 -2.97 -17.77 10.60
C LEU A 5 -2.65 -16.41 9.95
N GLY A 6 -3.62 -15.49 9.97
CA GLY A 6 -3.44 -14.12 9.50
C GLY A 6 -2.40 -13.35 10.32
N LEU A 7 -2.35 -13.56 11.64
CA LEU A 7 -1.31 -13.01 12.49
C LEU A 7 0.06 -13.61 12.16
N ALA A 8 0.16 -14.93 11.96
CA ALA A 8 1.41 -15.59 11.59
C ALA A 8 1.95 -15.10 10.24
N ALA A 9 1.08 -14.97 9.23
CA ALA A 9 1.44 -14.40 7.93
C ALA A 9 1.92 -12.94 8.06
N THR A 10 1.22 -12.13 8.86
CA THR A 10 1.64 -10.73 9.15
C THR A 10 3.01 -10.69 9.82
N VAL A 11 3.26 -11.56 10.80
CA VAL A 11 4.56 -11.63 11.50
C VAL A 11 5.68 -12.02 10.54
N LEU A 12 5.44 -13.01 9.66
CA LEU A 12 6.41 -13.41 8.65
C LEU A 12 6.69 -12.27 7.66
N GLY A 13 5.65 -11.59 7.18
CA GLY A 13 5.76 -10.42 6.32
C GLY A 13 6.56 -9.29 6.96
N VAL A 14 6.27 -8.94 8.21
CA VAL A 14 7.02 -7.95 8.99
C VAL A 14 8.48 -8.36 9.16
N PHE A 15 8.75 -9.64 9.41
CA PHE A 15 10.12 -10.14 9.53
C PHE A 15 10.90 -9.93 8.22
N VAL A 16 10.36 -10.37 7.08
CA VAL A 16 11.00 -10.20 5.76
C VAL A 16 11.20 -8.71 5.45
N PHE A 17 10.21 -7.87 5.75
CA PHE A 17 10.27 -6.42 5.56
C PHE A 17 11.38 -5.78 6.39
N ILE A 18 11.54 -6.16 7.66
CA ILE A 18 12.64 -5.69 8.52
C ILE A 18 14.00 -6.07 7.89
N GLN A 19 14.13 -7.29 7.36
CA GLN A 19 15.38 -7.72 6.73
C GLN A 19 15.74 -6.88 5.51
N LEU A 20 14.75 -6.56 4.67
CA LEU A 20 14.91 -5.72 3.49
C LEU A 20 15.28 -4.27 3.88
N ILE A 21 14.56 -3.69 4.85
CA ILE A 21 14.85 -2.34 5.36
C ILE A 21 16.27 -2.27 5.91
N GLN A 22 16.71 -3.26 6.69
CA GLN A 22 18.07 -3.27 7.22
C GLN A 22 19.12 -3.22 6.10
N LEU A 23 18.92 -3.96 5.01
CA LEU A 23 19.82 -3.95 3.86
C LEU A 23 19.84 -2.57 3.19
N ILE A 24 18.67 -1.94 3.02
CA ILE A 24 18.54 -0.59 2.46
C ILE A 24 19.24 0.43 3.36
N VAL A 25 19.02 0.37 4.68
CA VAL A 25 19.63 1.28 5.65
C VAL A 25 21.14 1.14 5.68
N ILE A 26 21.69 -0.09 5.66
CA ILE A 26 23.14 -0.31 5.62
C ILE A 26 23.72 0.23 4.30
N SER A 27 23.06 -0.03 3.16
CA SER A 27 23.48 0.48 1.86
C SER A 27 23.49 2.02 1.83
N ALA A 28 22.42 2.64 2.34
CA ALA A 28 22.31 4.09 2.45
C ALA A 28 23.42 4.67 3.35
N ARG A 29 23.71 4.05 4.50
CA ARG A 29 24.81 4.46 5.37
C ARG A 29 26.15 4.39 4.65
N LEU A 30 26.43 3.30 3.93
CA LEU A 30 27.69 3.13 3.18
C LEU A 30 27.87 4.18 2.08
N VAL A 31 26.80 4.63 1.42
CA VAL A 31 26.88 5.76 0.45
C VAL A 31 27.24 7.07 1.16
N LYS A 32 26.77 7.28 2.39
CA LYS A 32 27.05 8.48 3.20
C LYS A 32 28.42 8.44 3.87
N VAL A 33 29.06 7.27 4.01
CA VAL A 33 30.42 7.16 4.53
C VAL A 33 31.38 7.87 3.60
N GLN A 34 32.23 8.70 4.19
CA GLN A 34 33.28 9.44 3.53
C GLN A 34 34.63 8.78 3.84
N PHE A 35 35.52 8.73 2.85
CA PHE A 35 36.85 8.12 2.95
C PHE A 35 37.92 9.13 2.55
N TRP A 36 38.99 9.24 3.32
CA TRP A 36 40.13 10.12 3.03
C TRP A 36 41.36 9.24 2.83
N GLU A 37 42.34 9.73 2.10
CA GLU A 37 43.59 9.02 1.93
C GLU A 37 44.27 8.82 3.31
N PRO A 38 44.69 7.60 3.66
CA PRO A 38 45.28 7.33 4.95
C PRO A 38 46.64 8.01 5.05
N THR A 39 46.88 8.71 6.16
CA THR A 39 48.21 9.21 6.50
C THR A 39 48.84 8.28 7.54
N ILE A 40 50.09 7.91 7.29
CA ILE A 40 50.85 6.98 8.11
C ILE A 40 52.12 7.68 8.54
N HIS A 41 52.34 7.75 9.84
CA HIS A 41 53.55 8.32 10.44
C HIS A 41 54.19 7.29 11.36
N ALA A 42 55.52 7.27 11.41
CA ALA A 42 56.23 6.52 12.44
C ALA A 42 55.84 7.09 13.82
N ALA A 43 55.70 6.23 14.81
CA ALA A 43 55.39 6.64 16.18
C ALA A 43 56.09 5.73 17.19
N GLY A 44 56.39 6.29 18.35
CA GLY A 44 56.80 5.51 19.50
C GLY A 44 55.66 4.62 20.00
N ARG A 45 56.00 3.44 20.50
CA ARG A 45 55.02 2.50 21.02
C ARG A 45 54.31 3.04 22.27
N ASP A 46 54.96 3.95 23.01
CA ASP A 46 54.38 4.62 24.20
C ASP A 46 53.37 5.71 23.82
N GLU A 47 53.40 6.20 22.58
CA GLU A 47 52.40 7.15 22.06
C GLU A 47 51.03 6.49 21.83
N ALA A 48 50.95 5.16 21.82
CA ALA A 48 49.72 4.42 21.52
C ALA A 48 48.60 4.63 22.55
N GLY A 49 48.92 5.18 23.72
CA GLY A 49 47.94 5.56 24.75
C GLY A 49 46.97 4.43 25.08
N LEU A 50 45.68 4.66 24.83
CA LEU A 50 44.61 3.68 25.09
C LEU A 50 44.79 2.35 24.34
N ALA A 51 45.46 2.36 23.18
CA ALA A 51 45.69 1.15 22.39
C ALA A 51 46.84 0.30 22.93
N ARG A 52 47.70 0.84 23.82
CA ARG A 52 48.93 0.17 24.23
C ARG A 52 48.69 -1.20 24.87
N GLY A 53 47.78 -1.28 25.84
CA GLY A 53 47.46 -2.56 26.49
C GLY A 53 46.87 -3.61 25.54
N VAL A 54 46.17 -3.17 24.49
CA VAL A 54 45.65 -4.06 23.44
C VAL A 54 46.77 -4.59 22.55
N LEU A 55 47.72 -3.72 22.18
CA LEU A 55 48.89 -4.08 21.37
C LEU A 55 49.87 -4.98 22.12
N ASP A 56 50.05 -4.78 23.43
CA ASP A 56 50.89 -5.62 24.27
C ASP A 56 50.31 -7.04 24.43
N ALA A 57 48.99 -7.16 24.64
CA ALA A 57 48.33 -8.47 24.66
C ALA A 57 48.42 -9.20 23.30
N ALA A 58 48.39 -8.44 22.20
CA ALA A 58 48.57 -8.98 20.86
C ALA A 58 50.00 -9.49 20.61
N ARG A 59 50.99 -8.75 21.11
CA ARG A 59 52.41 -9.05 20.96
C ARG A 59 52.75 -10.43 21.49
N GLU A 60 52.27 -10.77 22.70
CA GLU A 60 52.49 -12.09 23.30
C GLU A 60 52.02 -13.21 22.35
N VAL A 61 50.84 -13.05 21.73
CA VAL A 61 50.27 -14.06 20.82
C VAL A 61 51.02 -14.15 19.50
N VAL A 62 51.47 -13.02 18.96
CA VAL A 62 52.14 -12.94 17.66
C VAL A 62 53.60 -13.41 17.74
N GLU A 63 54.34 -13.00 18.77
CA GLU A 63 55.74 -13.40 18.98
C GLU A 63 55.88 -14.90 19.28
N LEU A 64 54.86 -15.53 19.91
CA LEU A 64 54.80 -16.99 20.09
C LEU A 64 54.80 -17.77 18.77
N GLN A 65 54.46 -17.15 17.64
CA GLN A 65 54.49 -17.75 16.31
C GLN A 65 55.72 -17.31 15.48
N GLY A 66 56.80 -16.87 16.14
CA GLY A 66 58.08 -16.56 15.49
C GLY A 66 58.15 -15.18 14.81
N PHE A 67 57.12 -14.34 14.97
CA PHE A 67 57.15 -12.96 14.49
C PHE A 67 58.02 -12.09 15.39
N ARG A 68 58.78 -11.17 14.79
CA ARG A 68 59.56 -10.15 15.50
C ARG A 68 58.98 -8.78 15.26
N TYR A 69 58.91 -7.98 16.32
CA TYR A 69 58.45 -6.59 16.24
C TYR A 69 59.39 -5.76 15.34
N VAL A 70 58.80 -4.93 14.47
CA VAL A 70 59.53 -4.08 13.52
C VAL A 70 59.33 -2.61 13.85
N SER A 71 58.07 -2.14 13.90
CA SER A 71 57.76 -0.72 14.10
C SER A 71 56.35 -0.51 14.62
N THR A 72 56.11 0.65 15.23
CA THR A 72 54.77 1.15 15.54
C THR A 72 54.46 2.31 14.61
N ARG A 73 53.25 2.32 14.08
CA ARG A 73 52.79 3.36 13.15
C ARG A 73 51.52 4.01 13.68
N LYS A 74 51.49 5.33 13.60
CA LYS A 74 50.30 6.15 13.83
C LYS A 74 49.59 6.34 12.50
N VAL A 75 48.39 5.79 12.40
CA VAL A 75 47.60 5.75 11.18
C VAL A 75 46.34 6.58 11.37
N ARG A 76 46.11 7.54 10.48
CA ARG A 76 44.82 8.22 10.40
C ARG A 76 43.75 7.23 9.94
N PRO A 77 42.60 7.14 10.63
CA PRO A 77 41.52 6.26 10.19
C PRO A 77 41.10 6.56 8.75
N PHE A 78 40.90 5.51 7.97
CA PHE A 78 40.46 5.60 6.57
C PHE A 78 39.07 6.25 6.41
N VAL A 79 38.24 6.14 7.44
CA VAL A 79 36.91 6.76 7.48
C VAL A 79 37.02 8.18 8.02
N ALA A 80 36.48 9.10 7.24
CA ALA A 80 36.32 10.51 7.51
C ALA A 80 35.58 10.83 8.83
N SER A 81 36.22 11.51 9.78
CA SER A 81 35.50 12.07 10.93
C SER A 81 36.20 13.30 11.53
N VAL A 82 35.44 14.18 12.18
CA VAL A 82 35.93 15.47 12.73
C VAL A 82 36.67 15.28 14.06
N SER A 83 36.62 14.10 14.67
CA SER A 83 37.04 13.89 16.05
C SER A 83 37.58 12.48 16.34
N THR A 84 37.95 11.70 15.33
CA THR A 84 38.51 10.37 15.56
C THR A 84 39.96 10.44 16.03
N PHE A 85 40.24 9.72 17.11
CA PHE A 85 41.62 9.45 17.53
C PHE A 85 42.39 8.70 16.44
N PRO A 86 43.71 8.94 16.32
CA PRO A 86 44.56 8.15 15.46
C PRO A 86 44.49 6.67 15.88
N SER A 87 44.58 5.78 14.89
CA SER A 87 44.76 4.35 15.14
C SER A 87 46.26 4.06 15.25
N TYR A 88 46.62 3.11 16.11
CA TYR A 88 48.00 2.65 16.24
C TYR A 88 48.07 1.21 15.74
N VAL A 89 49.11 0.94 14.94
CA VAL A 89 49.33 -0.36 14.31
C VAL A 89 50.76 -0.79 14.62
N ASP A 90 50.90 -1.95 15.24
CA ASP A 90 52.20 -2.61 15.40
C ASP A 90 52.46 -3.47 14.16
N ALA A 91 53.64 -3.31 13.57
CA ALA A 91 54.10 -4.13 12.46
C ALA A 91 55.12 -5.15 12.95
N TYR A 92 54.96 -6.39 12.51
CA TYR A 92 55.83 -7.52 12.80
C TYR A 92 56.24 -8.22 11.51
N TYR A 93 57.37 -8.94 11.57
CA TYR A 93 57.88 -9.74 10.47
C TYR A 93 58.33 -11.11 10.97
N ASN A 94 57.90 -12.17 10.29
CA ASN A 94 58.39 -13.52 10.50
C ASN A 94 59.40 -13.84 9.39
N ALA A 95 60.67 -14.00 9.74
CA ALA A 95 61.75 -14.24 8.79
C ALA A 95 61.79 -15.68 8.24
N GLU A 96 61.32 -16.66 9.02
CA GLU A 96 61.28 -18.07 8.61
C GLU A 96 60.24 -18.28 7.51
N HIS A 97 59.07 -17.68 7.70
CA HIS A 97 57.98 -17.79 6.75
C HIS A 97 57.96 -16.66 5.75
N ASP A 98 58.69 -15.55 5.93
CA ASP A 98 58.58 -14.34 5.11
C ASP A 98 57.10 -13.89 5.03
N VAL A 99 56.58 -13.44 6.18
CA VAL A 99 55.21 -12.95 6.34
C VAL A 99 55.23 -11.70 7.21
N HIS A 100 54.51 -10.66 6.78
CA HIS A 100 54.29 -9.47 7.59
C HIS A 100 52.97 -9.57 8.35
N ALA A 101 52.96 -9.17 9.61
CA ALA A 101 51.74 -9.04 10.40
C ALA A 101 51.56 -7.59 10.84
N GLU A 102 50.37 -7.05 10.61
CA GLU A 102 49.94 -5.76 11.13
C GLU A 102 48.86 -5.97 12.19
N VAL A 103 49.05 -5.40 13.37
CA VAL A 103 48.18 -5.62 14.52
C VAL A 103 47.59 -4.31 15.01
N ALA A 104 46.28 -4.29 15.22
CA ALA A 104 45.55 -3.13 15.71
C ALA A 104 44.44 -3.53 16.68
N ALA A 105 43.92 -2.55 17.44
CA ALA A 105 42.72 -2.77 18.24
C ALA A 105 41.53 -3.15 17.34
N ALA A 106 40.75 -4.16 17.75
CA ALA A 106 39.70 -4.71 16.92
C ALA A 106 38.58 -3.68 16.64
N SER A 107 38.08 -3.69 15.41
CA SER A 107 36.95 -2.88 14.96
C SER A 107 35.61 -3.36 15.55
N MET A 108 35.52 -4.66 15.82
CA MET A 108 34.41 -5.31 16.51
C MET A 108 34.99 -6.22 17.60
N PRO A 109 35.32 -5.67 18.77
CA PRO A 109 35.98 -6.43 19.83
C PRO A 109 35.05 -7.46 20.46
N SER A 110 35.63 -8.58 20.85
CA SER A 110 34.99 -9.66 21.62
C SER A 110 35.94 -10.16 22.70
N PRO A 111 35.48 -10.92 23.72
CA PRO A 111 36.37 -11.50 24.73
C PRO A 111 37.49 -12.37 24.15
N ARG A 112 37.26 -12.99 22.99
CA ARG A 112 38.24 -13.82 22.27
C ARG A 112 39.15 -13.02 21.35
N TRP A 113 38.65 -11.91 20.81
CA TRP A 113 39.34 -11.11 19.79
C TRP A 113 39.28 -9.62 20.15
N PRO A 114 40.11 -9.14 21.10
CA PRO A 114 40.23 -7.71 21.40
C PRO A 114 41.12 -6.95 20.40
N PHE A 115 41.94 -7.67 19.63
CA PHE A 115 42.78 -7.14 18.56
C PHE A 115 42.53 -7.90 17.26
N GLU A 116 42.90 -7.27 16.14
CA GLU A 116 42.85 -7.83 14.80
C GLU A 116 44.27 -7.97 14.26
N VAL A 117 44.58 -9.10 13.62
CA VAL A 117 45.86 -9.35 12.95
C VAL A 117 45.63 -9.48 11.45
N HIS A 118 46.35 -8.68 10.68
CA HIS A 118 46.34 -8.65 9.22
C HIS A 118 47.65 -9.25 8.71
N LEU A 119 47.58 -10.41 8.06
CA LEU A 119 48.75 -11.07 7.49
C LEU A 119 48.91 -10.68 6.03
N TRP A 120 50.12 -10.26 5.66
CA TRP A 120 50.45 -9.72 4.36
C TRP A 120 51.63 -10.43 3.71
N ASN A 121 51.47 -10.75 2.43
CA ASN A 121 52.55 -10.96 1.47
C ASN A 121 52.34 -10.04 0.27
N SER A 122 53.44 -9.51 -0.26
CA SER A 122 53.44 -8.72 -1.49
C SER A 122 54.30 -9.37 -2.56
N TYR A 123 53.98 -9.12 -3.81
CA TYR A 123 54.61 -9.73 -4.96
C TYR A 123 55.15 -8.68 -5.93
N ALA A 124 56.18 -9.04 -6.69
CA ALA A 124 56.90 -8.15 -7.60
C ALA A 124 56.01 -7.59 -8.74
N ASP A 125 54.90 -8.26 -9.05
CA ASP A 125 53.90 -7.80 -10.02
C ASP A 125 52.93 -6.74 -9.45
N GLY A 126 53.12 -6.32 -8.19
CA GLY A 126 52.26 -5.38 -7.48
C GLY A 126 50.96 -6.00 -6.96
N SER A 127 50.82 -7.34 -7.01
CA SER A 127 49.73 -8.05 -6.34
C SER A 127 50.05 -8.27 -4.86
N GLY A 128 49.01 -8.55 -4.07
CA GLY A 128 49.16 -8.80 -2.64
C GLY A 128 48.17 -9.83 -2.11
N LEU A 129 48.60 -10.59 -1.11
CA LEU A 129 47.75 -11.49 -0.34
C LEU A 129 47.54 -10.90 1.06
N LEU A 130 46.28 -10.56 1.37
CA LEU A 130 45.85 -10.17 2.71
C LEU A 130 45.02 -11.30 3.32
N THR A 131 45.37 -11.75 4.52
CA THR A 131 44.52 -12.66 5.31
C THR A 131 44.08 -11.99 6.61
N VAL A 132 42.77 -11.91 6.79
CA VAL A 132 42.12 -11.40 8.00
C VAL A 132 41.32 -12.53 8.67
N ASN A 133 40.80 -12.28 9.87
CA ASN A 133 40.07 -13.30 10.62
C ASN A 133 38.72 -12.82 11.14
N GLY A 134 37.63 -13.33 10.56
CA GLY A 134 36.26 -13.03 10.92
C GLY A 134 35.81 -11.59 10.62
N ILE A 135 36.52 -10.84 9.77
CA ILE A 135 36.28 -9.40 9.57
C ILE A 135 36.22 -8.96 8.10
N ALA A 136 36.47 -9.82 7.11
CA ALA A 136 36.56 -9.41 5.69
C ALA A 136 35.26 -8.82 5.13
N HIS A 137 34.15 -9.03 5.83
CA HIS A 137 32.85 -8.46 5.51
C HIS A 137 32.70 -7.00 5.95
N GLY A 138 33.45 -6.57 6.98
CA GLY A 138 33.49 -5.18 7.47
C GLY A 138 34.61 -4.35 6.85
N VAL A 139 35.58 -4.98 6.19
CA VAL A 139 36.68 -4.29 5.51
C VAL A 139 36.20 -3.73 4.16
N ILE A 140 36.68 -2.52 3.84
CA ILE A 140 36.39 -1.87 2.55
C ILE A 140 36.99 -2.74 1.43
N PRO A 141 36.26 -2.95 0.31
CA PRO A 141 36.76 -3.77 -0.79
C PRO A 141 38.12 -3.26 -1.31
N TYR A 142 39.12 -4.13 -1.32
CA TYR A 142 40.41 -3.82 -1.94
C TYR A 142 40.32 -3.92 -3.47
N PRO A 143 41.26 -3.30 -4.20
CA PRO A 143 41.31 -3.40 -5.65
C PRO A 143 41.66 -4.83 -6.09
N ALA A 144 41.31 -5.19 -7.32
CA ALA A 144 41.42 -6.56 -7.83
C ALA A 144 42.82 -7.21 -7.75
N ASN A 145 43.90 -6.43 -7.67
CA ASN A 145 45.27 -6.96 -7.49
C ASN A 145 45.54 -7.46 -6.06
N ILE A 146 44.65 -7.19 -5.09
CA ILE A 146 44.79 -7.65 -3.71
C ILE A 146 43.78 -8.76 -3.42
N THR A 147 44.30 -9.96 -3.21
CA THR A 147 43.49 -11.11 -2.80
C THR A 147 43.27 -11.05 -1.29
N VAL A 148 42.02 -10.83 -0.87
CA VAL A 148 41.63 -10.84 0.54
C VAL A 148 41.01 -12.18 0.90
N VAL A 149 41.56 -12.84 1.91
CA VAL A 149 41.05 -14.10 2.46
C VAL A 149 40.60 -13.88 3.90
N ASP A 150 39.42 -14.42 4.24
CA ASP A 150 38.92 -14.48 5.61
C ASP A 150 39.12 -15.90 6.14
N ALA A 151 39.98 -16.07 7.13
CA ALA A 151 40.35 -17.38 7.65
C ALA A 151 39.25 -18.03 8.51
N TYR A 152 38.42 -17.23 9.19
CA TYR A 152 37.49 -17.69 10.23
C TYR A 152 38.12 -18.71 11.22
N ALA A 153 39.41 -18.53 11.52
CA ALA A 153 40.24 -19.43 12.30
C ALA A 153 40.07 -19.17 13.81
N PRO A 154 40.00 -20.22 14.65
CA PRO A 154 39.70 -20.06 16.09
C PRO A 154 40.86 -19.49 16.91
N ASN A 155 42.08 -19.45 16.36
CA ASN A 155 43.26 -18.84 16.98
C ASN A 155 44.24 -18.32 15.91
N PHE A 156 45.25 -17.56 16.34
CA PHE A 156 46.22 -16.93 15.43
C PHE A 156 47.09 -17.95 14.67
N ALA A 157 47.50 -19.05 15.31
CA ALA A 157 48.29 -20.10 14.66
C ALA A 157 47.57 -20.70 13.44
N LEU A 158 46.27 -20.95 13.57
CA LEU A 158 45.44 -21.46 12.46
C LEU A 158 45.15 -20.38 11.40
N GLN A 159 45.08 -19.10 11.79
CA GLN A 159 45.04 -18.00 10.82
C GLN A 159 46.32 -17.95 9.98
N LEU A 160 47.49 -18.11 10.62
CA LEU A 160 48.78 -18.17 9.95
C LEU A 160 48.87 -19.38 9.01
N ALA A 161 48.47 -20.56 9.46
CA ALA A 161 48.45 -21.76 8.62
C ALA A 161 47.55 -21.57 7.37
N ALA A 162 46.37 -20.97 7.54
CA ALA A 162 45.48 -20.66 6.42
C ALA A 162 46.10 -19.65 5.44
N HIS A 163 46.86 -18.67 5.93
CA HIS A 163 47.58 -17.72 5.10
C HIS A 163 48.68 -18.40 4.28
N LEU A 164 49.51 -19.23 4.91
CA LEU A 164 50.60 -19.97 4.25
C LEU A 164 50.06 -20.92 3.17
N ALA A 165 49.00 -21.68 3.49
CA ALA A 165 48.36 -22.57 2.54
C ALA A 165 47.77 -21.83 1.32
N ARG A 166 47.33 -20.58 1.49
CA ARG A 166 46.87 -19.75 0.38
C ARG A 166 48.04 -19.20 -0.43
N ARG A 167 49.09 -18.75 0.25
CA ARG A 167 50.31 -18.20 -0.36
C ARG A 167 50.96 -19.21 -1.31
N GLU A 168 51.04 -20.48 -0.92
CA GLU A 168 51.61 -21.55 -1.77
C GLU A 168 50.89 -21.73 -3.12
N ARG A 169 49.65 -21.25 -3.25
CA ARG A 169 48.89 -21.29 -4.50
C ARG A 169 49.15 -20.10 -5.42
N ILE A 170 49.93 -19.10 -4.99
CA ILE A 170 50.26 -17.91 -5.76
C ILE A 170 51.68 -18.08 -6.31
N THR A 171 51.82 -18.08 -7.64
CA THR A 171 53.08 -18.37 -8.33
C THR A 171 53.96 -17.14 -8.58
N GLY A 172 53.55 -15.95 -8.13
CA GLY A 172 54.29 -14.71 -8.32
C GLY A 172 55.59 -14.66 -7.49
N ALA A 173 56.62 -14.00 -8.01
CA ALA A 173 57.84 -13.71 -7.25
C ALA A 173 57.50 -12.76 -6.08
N ARG A 174 57.96 -13.09 -4.87
CA ARG A 174 57.75 -12.26 -3.68
C ARG A 174 58.67 -11.05 -3.71
N THR A 175 58.20 -9.93 -3.18
CA THR A 175 59.00 -8.71 -2.99
C THR A 175 60.08 -8.96 -1.93
N ASP A 176 61.20 -8.25 -2.03
CA ASP A 176 62.21 -8.24 -0.97
C ASP A 176 61.58 -7.80 0.38
N PRO A 177 61.80 -8.53 1.48
CA PRO A 177 61.33 -8.15 2.81
C PRO A 177 61.70 -6.74 3.26
N ALA A 178 62.84 -6.20 2.79
CA ALA A 178 63.27 -4.83 3.09
C ALA A 178 62.34 -3.78 2.45
N ASP A 179 61.79 -4.08 1.28
CA ASP A 179 60.93 -3.18 0.50
C ASP A 179 59.43 -3.38 0.79
N ALA A 180 59.07 -4.53 1.36
CA ALA A 180 57.67 -4.90 1.61
C ALA A 180 56.90 -3.89 2.49
N SER A 181 57.56 -3.26 3.47
CA SER A 181 56.93 -2.22 4.29
C SER A 181 56.71 -0.91 3.52
N ALA A 182 57.59 -0.56 2.57
CA ALA A 182 57.41 0.63 1.74
C ALA A 182 56.29 0.40 0.73
N LEU A 183 56.24 -0.78 0.12
CA LEU A 183 55.21 -1.18 -0.83
C LEU A 183 53.81 -1.22 -0.18
N SER A 184 53.67 -1.71 1.05
CA SER A 184 52.39 -1.69 1.76
C SER A 184 51.89 -0.27 2.04
N MET A 185 52.79 0.66 2.33
CA MET A 185 52.47 2.08 2.51
C MET A 185 52.05 2.74 1.19
N GLU A 186 52.71 2.41 0.09
CA GLU A 186 52.35 2.87 -1.25
C GLU A 186 50.99 2.32 -1.71
N MET A 187 50.72 1.05 -1.43
CA MET A 187 49.42 0.43 -1.65
C MET A 187 48.31 1.10 -0.84
N ALA A 188 48.58 1.46 0.43
CA ALA A 188 47.61 2.18 1.26
C ALA A 188 47.27 3.57 0.71
N ARG A 189 48.27 4.29 0.17
CA ARG A 189 48.09 5.62 -0.45
C ARG A 189 47.35 5.55 -1.79
N SER A 190 47.65 4.54 -2.61
CA SER A 190 47.05 4.36 -3.94
C SER A 190 45.67 3.67 -3.93
N LEU A 191 45.22 3.18 -2.77
CA LEU A 191 43.97 2.43 -2.59
C LEU A 191 42.73 3.17 -3.13
N LEU A 192 42.47 4.38 -2.64
CA LEU A 192 41.28 5.16 -3.04
C LEU A 192 41.32 5.57 -4.52
N PRO A 193 42.45 6.06 -5.07
CA PRO A 193 42.59 6.28 -6.50
C PRO A 193 42.34 5.02 -7.34
N ALA A 194 42.87 3.86 -6.94
CA ALA A 194 42.66 2.59 -7.66
C ALA A 194 41.18 2.17 -7.63
N MET A 195 40.54 2.27 -6.47
CA MET A 195 39.11 2.02 -6.30
C MET A 195 38.24 2.99 -7.13
N ALA A 196 38.65 4.25 -7.26
CA ALA A 196 37.96 5.23 -8.09
C ALA A 196 38.03 4.86 -9.58
N ARG A 197 39.20 4.39 -10.06
CA ARG A 197 39.38 3.88 -11.44
C ARG A 197 38.51 2.65 -11.72
N GLN A 198 38.36 1.75 -10.74
CA GLN A 198 37.47 0.58 -10.82
C GLN A 198 35.99 0.91 -10.65
N GLY A 199 35.66 2.17 -10.34
CA GLY A 199 34.29 2.63 -10.19
C GLY A 199 33.58 2.16 -8.91
N THR A 200 34.31 1.77 -7.87
CA THR A 200 33.72 1.41 -6.56
C THR A 200 33.48 2.64 -5.68
N VAL A 201 34.37 3.62 -5.75
CA VAL A 201 34.25 4.94 -5.09
C VAL A 201 34.33 6.06 -6.12
N TYR A 202 34.03 7.29 -5.70
CA TYR A 202 34.23 8.50 -6.49
C TYR A 202 34.63 9.66 -5.58
N ARG A 203 35.43 10.61 -6.08
CA ARG A 203 35.81 11.82 -5.36
C ARG A 203 34.59 12.75 -5.27
N ASN A 204 34.27 13.21 -4.07
CA ASN A 204 33.07 13.98 -3.73
C ASN A 204 33.40 15.34 -3.07
N GLY A 205 34.54 15.91 -3.45
CA GLY A 205 35.04 17.20 -2.94
C GLY A 205 36.16 17.05 -1.93
N GLU A 206 36.29 18.05 -1.06
CA GLU A 206 37.38 18.17 -0.08
C GLU A 206 36.82 18.51 1.31
N ARG A 207 37.56 18.09 2.35
CA ARG A 207 37.22 18.35 3.75
C ARG A 207 38.52 18.60 4.51
N GLN A 208 38.62 19.76 5.16
CA GLN A 208 39.85 20.18 5.85
C GLN A 208 41.10 20.20 4.92
N GLY A 209 40.90 20.49 3.63
CA GLY A 209 41.99 20.51 2.63
C GLY A 209 42.30 19.15 2.00
N ASP A 210 41.78 18.05 2.54
CA ASP A 210 42.01 16.70 1.98
C ASP A 210 40.91 16.25 1.03
N PRO A 211 41.23 15.51 -0.05
CA PRO A 211 40.25 14.91 -0.94
C PRO A 211 39.42 13.84 -0.22
N VAL A 212 38.11 13.88 -0.45
CA VAL A 212 37.16 12.94 0.15
C VAL A 212 36.48 12.11 -0.93
N TYR A 213 36.36 10.81 -0.68
CA TYR A 213 35.71 9.85 -1.55
C TYR A 213 34.44 9.30 -0.90
N ASN A 214 33.44 8.94 -1.71
CA ASN A 214 32.23 8.25 -1.28
C ASN A 214 32.04 6.97 -2.11
N MET A 215 31.35 5.98 -1.54
CA MET A 215 31.05 4.74 -2.24
C MET A 215 29.92 4.94 -3.27
N ARG A 216 30.03 4.28 -4.44
CA ARG A 216 28.92 4.22 -5.40
C ARG A 216 27.81 3.30 -4.88
N LEU A 217 26.56 3.54 -5.30
CA LEU A 217 25.38 2.82 -4.80
C LEU A 217 25.50 1.29 -4.96
N VAL A 218 25.93 0.82 -6.12
CA VAL A 218 26.06 -0.63 -6.38
C VAL A 218 27.16 -1.26 -5.52
N ALA A 219 28.29 -0.58 -5.35
CA ALA A 219 29.36 -1.04 -4.45
C ALA A 219 28.90 -1.07 -2.99
N ALA A 220 28.15 -0.05 -2.56
CA ALA A 220 27.55 0.02 -1.23
C ALA A 220 26.54 -1.11 -0.99
N ALA A 221 25.66 -1.40 -1.96
CA ALA A 221 24.70 -2.50 -1.85
C ALA A 221 25.39 -3.87 -1.79
N LYS A 222 26.39 -4.11 -2.64
CA LYS A 222 27.21 -5.34 -2.61
C LYS A 222 27.93 -5.50 -1.27
N MET A 223 28.49 -4.41 -0.72
CA MET A 223 29.14 -4.44 0.60
C MET A 223 28.13 -4.65 1.72
N ALA A 224 26.94 -4.01 1.68
CA ALA A 224 25.88 -4.22 2.65
C ALA A 224 25.43 -5.69 2.70
N TRP A 225 25.27 -6.32 1.55
CA TRP A 225 24.96 -7.75 1.43
C TRP A 225 26.08 -8.63 2.02
N ARG A 226 27.35 -8.33 1.69
CA ARG A 226 28.52 -9.00 2.28
C ARG A 226 28.56 -8.86 3.80
N MET A 227 28.33 -7.67 4.34
CA MET A 227 28.28 -7.40 5.79
C MET A 227 27.21 -8.26 6.48
N ARG A 228 26.04 -8.38 5.85
CA ARG A 228 24.92 -9.18 6.37
C ARG A 228 25.26 -10.68 6.43
N ILE A 229 25.85 -11.24 5.38
CA ILE A 229 26.27 -12.65 5.36
C ILE A 229 27.44 -12.88 6.32
N GLY A 230 28.42 -11.98 6.32
CA GLY A 230 29.65 -12.13 7.09
C GLY A 230 29.45 -12.02 8.59
N THR A 231 28.54 -11.17 9.05
CA THR A 231 28.17 -11.08 10.48
C THR A 231 27.54 -12.39 10.98
N ALA A 232 26.69 -13.03 10.18
CA ALA A 232 26.13 -14.35 10.51
C ALA A 232 27.21 -15.45 10.57
N ARG A 233 28.18 -15.44 9.64
CA ARG A 233 29.31 -16.40 9.65
C ARG A 233 30.22 -16.20 10.86
N ARG A 234 30.54 -14.95 11.19
CA ARG A 234 31.34 -14.60 12.36
C ARG A 234 30.67 -15.05 13.65
N LEU A 235 29.35 -14.83 13.80
CA LEU A 235 28.61 -15.30 14.97
C LEU A 235 28.66 -16.83 15.10
N ARG A 236 28.53 -17.57 13.99
CA ARG A 236 28.68 -19.03 13.98
C ARG A 236 30.09 -19.46 14.42
N MET A 237 31.14 -18.79 13.94
CA MET A 237 32.51 -19.02 14.38
C MET A 237 32.68 -18.76 15.89
N GLU A 238 32.10 -17.68 16.42
CA GLU A 238 32.13 -17.37 17.85
C GLU A 238 31.40 -18.44 18.69
N ILE A 239 30.30 -19.01 18.18
CA ILE A 239 29.53 -20.08 18.84
C ILE A 239 30.21 -21.47 18.72
N GLN A 240 30.73 -21.81 17.53
CA GLN A 240 31.32 -23.12 17.23
C GLN A 240 32.76 -23.25 17.71
N GLY A 241 33.46 -22.15 17.99
CA GLY A 241 34.81 -22.20 18.52
C GLY A 241 34.83 -22.94 19.85
N ASP A 242 35.49 -24.08 19.85
CA ASP A 242 35.68 -25.06 20.93
C ASP A 242 35.91 -24.44 22.33
N GLN A 243 35.60 -25.18 23.39
CA GLN A 243 35.48 -24.69 24.77
C GLN A 243 36.79 -24.24 25.46
N ARG A 244 37.94 -24.22 24.77
CA ARG A 244 39.23 -23.81 25.39
C ARG A 244 40.19 -23.06 24.45
N PRO A 245 39.98 -21.75 24.24
CA PRO A 245 41.09 -20.80 24.16
C PRO A 245 40.96 -19.71 25.24
N ARG A 246 42.11 -19.22 25.74
CA ARG A 246 42.21 -18.22 26.81
C ARG A 246 41.47 -16.94 26.41
N GLU A 247 40.38 -16.60 27.12
CA GLU A 247 39.76 -15.28 26.99
C GLU A 247 40.80 -14.21 27.35
N ALA A 248 40.84 -13.13 26.57
CA ALA A 248 41.73 -12.02 26.88
C ALA A 248 41.37 -11.41 28.23
N ALA A 249 42.37 -10.85 28.92
CA ALA A 249 42.13 -10.20 30.20
C ALA A 249 41.01 -9.15 30.06
N PRO A 250 40.06 -9.06 31.01
CA PRO A 250 38.92 -8.16 30.90
C PRO A 250 39.27 -6.69 30.60
N GLU A 251 40.41 -6.23 31.12
CA GLU A 251 40.94 -4.88 30.90
C GLU A 251 41.33 -4.64 29.44
N VAL A 252 41.91 -5.63 28.77
CA VAL A 252 42.28 -5.59 27.35
C VAL A 252 41.03 -5.52 26.48
N VAL A 253 40.02 -6.34 26.79
CA VAL A 253 38.74 -6.35 26.08
C VAL A 253 38.02 -5.01 26.25
N GLN A 254 38.02 -4.45 27.45
CA GLN A 254 37.43 -3.16 27.75
C GLN A 254 38.16 -2.02 27.02
N ALA A 255 39.49 -2.03 26.98
CA ALA A 255 40.28 -1.05 26.23
C ALA A 255 39.97 -1.11 24.72
N ALA A 256 39.88 -2.31 24.14
CA ALA A 256 39.50 -2.51 22.75
C ALA A 256 38.06 -2.03 22.47
N GLU A 257 37.09 -2.41 23.31
CA GLU A 257 35.70 -1.93 23.21
C GLU A 257 35.64 -0.40 23.27
N ARG A 258 36.42 0.24 24.14
CA ARG A 258 36.45 1.69 24.30
C ARG A 258 36.91 2.39 23.02
N ILE A 259 37.98 1.90 22.38
CA ILE A 259 38.50 2.43 21.11
C ILE A 259 37.47 2.23 20.00
N ALA A 260 36.95 1.01 19.84
CA ALA A 260 36.01 0.66 18.78
C ALA A 260 34.68 1.41 18.92
N PHE A 261 34.21 1.63 20.15
CA PHE A 261 32.97 2.34 20.44
C PHE A 261 33.05 3.79 19.99
N VAL A 262 34.09 4.52 20.39
CA VAL A 262 34.29 5.92 20.00
C VAL A 262 34.43 6.03 18.48
N ARG A 263 35.24 5.15 17.86
CA ARG A 263 35.42 5.14 16.41
C ARG A 263 34.09 4.90 15.67
N SER A 264 33.25 4.00 16.15
CA SER A 264 31.94 3.71 15.58
C SER A 264 31.00 4.92 15.66
N LEU A 265 30.93 5.58 16.82
CA LEU A 265 30.08 6.77 16.99
C LEU A 265 30.59 7.97 16.17
N CYS A 266 31.90 8.21 16.15
CA CYS A 266 32.49 9.27 15.34
C CYS A 266 32.31 9.01 13.84
N THR A 267 32.32 7.74 13.41
CA THR A 267 32.02 7.36 12.03
C THR A 267 30.57 7.67 11.67
N LEU A 268 29.61 7.27 12.51
CA LEU A 268 28.19 7.52 12.30
C LEU A 268 27.89 9.03 12.21
N ASN A 269 28.42 9.82 13.15
CA ASN A 269 28.30 11.30 13.14
C ASN A 269 29.09 11.98 12.00
N GLY A 270 30.07 11.28 11.41
CA GLY A 270 30.87 11.78 10.31
C GLY A 270 30.22 11.64 8.93
N MET A 271 29.19 10.81 8.81
CA MET A 271 28.47 10.50 7.57
C MET A 271 27.80 11.75 6.99
N ARG A 272 27.86 11.90 5.67
CA ARG A 272 27.20 13.02 4.95
C ARG A 272 26.66 12.52 3.63
N ALA A 273 25.39 12.80 3.35
CA ALA A 273 24.80 12.37 2.10
C ALA A 273 25.27 13.23 0.91
N PRO A 274 25.77 12.61 -0.17
CA PRO A 274 26.08 13.32 -1.39
C PRO A 274 24.81 13.93 -2.00
N ARG A 275 24.96 15.03 -2.76
CA ARG A 275 23.82 15.78 -3.32
C ARG A 275 22.88 14.90 -4.14
N TRP A 276 23.43 14.07 -5.02
CA TRP A 276 22.64 13.16 -5.86
C TRP A 276 21.81 12.19 -5.03
N PHE A 277 22.38 11.65 -3.94
CA PHE A 277 21.69 10.66 -3.09
C PHE A 277 20.51 11.29 -2.34
N ARG A 278 20.65 12.55 -1.91
CA ARG A 278 19.56 13.28 -1.25
C ARG A 278 18.36 13.46 -2.18
N TRP A 279 18.61 13.88 -3.43
CA TRP A 279 17.57 14.05 -4.43
C TRP A 279 16.99 12.71 -4.91
N SER A 280 17.84 11.71 -5.15
CA SER A 280 17.36 10.39 -5.57
C SER A 280 16.52 9.72 -4.48
N ALA A 281 16.95 9.81 -3.21
CA ALA A 281 16.17 9.28 -2.09
C ALA A 281 14.79 9.95 -2.02
N LEU A 282 14.73 11.28 -2.14
CA LEU A 282 13.46 12.02 -2.18
C LEU A 282 12.57 11.59 -3.35
N VAL A 283 13.10 11.59 -4.59
CA VAL A 283 12.32 11.29 -5.80
C VAL A 283 11.84 9.85 -5.83
N VAL A 284 12.71 8.88 -5.54
CA VAL A 284 12.36 7.45 -5.53
C VAL A 284 11.33 7.16 -4.44
N SER A 285 11.52 7.73 -3.24
CA SER A 285 10.56 7.52 -2.16
C SER A 285 9.21 8.20 -2.42
N ALA A 286 9.21 9.44 -2.95
CA ALA A 286 7.99 10.14 -3.33
C ALA A 286 7.24 9.41 -4.44
N GLY A 287 7.97 8.92 -5.46
CA GLY A 287 7.40 8.09 -6.52
C GLY A 287 6.79 6.80 -5.98
N GLY A 288 7.45 6.11 -5.05
CA GLY A 288 6.91 4.92 -4.38
C GLY A 288 5.68 5.22 -3.52
N PHE A 289 5.68 6.35 -2.80
CA PHE A 289 4.53 6.81 -2.03
C PHE A 289 3.33 7.14 -2.92
N ILE A 290 3.56 7.88 -4.02
CA ILE A 290 2.51 8.23 -4.99
C ILE A 290 2.01 6.97 -5.70
N ALA A 291 2.89 6.05 -6.11
CA ALA A 291 2.47 4.82 -6.79
C ALA A 291 1.61 3.93 -5.88
N LEU A 292 2.07 3.68 -4.65
CA LEU A 292 1.31 2.90 -3.67
C LEU A 292 0.01 3.61 -3.28
N GLY A 293 0.07 4.93 -3.06
CA GLY A 293 -1.10 5.75 -2.78
C GLY A 293 -2.07 5.81 -3.96
N SER A 294 -1.60 5.78 -5.20
CA SER A 294 -2.48 5.79 -6.38
C SER A 294 -3.22 4.48 -6.52
N TRP A 295 -2.57 3.37 -6.15
CA TRP A 295 -3.22 2.06 -6.08
C TRP A 295 -4.25 1.98 -4.94
N TRP A 296 -3.98 2.62 -3.80
CA TRP A 296 -4.86 2.54 -2.61
C TRP A 296 -5.98 3.61 -2.60
N TRP A 297 -5.67 4.83 -3.03
CA TRP A 297 -6.54 6.02 -2.92
C TRP A 297 -6.81 6.71 -4.27
N GLY A 298 -6.38 6.13 -5.39
CA GLY A 298 -6.51 6.76 -6.70
C GLY A 298 -5.51 7.89 -6.91
N ALA A 299 -5.19 8.17 -8.17
CA ALA A 299 -4.08 9.07 -8.50
C ALA A 299 -4.27 10.50 -7.98
N LYS A 300 -5.50 11.04 -8.01
CA LYS A 300 -5.78 12.41 -7.56
C LYS A 300 -5.59 12.56 -6.05
N ALA A 301 -6.21 11.69 -5.26
CA ALA A 301 -6.08 11.72 -3.80
C ALA A 301 -4.64 11.44 -3.37
N ALA A 302 -3.94 10.50 -4.03
CA ALA A 302 -2.53 10.24 -3.78
C ALA A 302 -1.65 11.47 -4.00
N LEU A 303 -1.88 12.22 -5.09
CA LEU A 303 -1.15 13.46 -5.38
C LEU A 303 -1.48 14.58 -4.38
N VAL A 304 -2.75 14.73 -3.98
CA VAL A 304 -3.16 15.71 -2.96
C VAL A 304 -2.52 15.39 -1.62
N ILE A 305 -2.61 14.14 -1.15
CA ILE A 305 -2.00 13.69 0.11
C ILE A 305 -0.48 13.84 0.04
N ALA A 306 0.16 13.45 -1.07
CA ALA A 306 1.59 13.63 -1.25
C ALA A 306 2.00 15.12 -1.21
N ALA A 307 1.21 16.02 -1.79
CA ALA A 307 1.46 17.46 -1.73
C ALA A 307 1.31 18.02 -0.31
N VAL A 308 0.29 17.58 0.43
CA VAL A 308 0.07 17.96 1.83
C VAL A 308 1.24 17.49 2.71
N VAL A 309 1.64 16.24 2.57
CA VAL A 309 2.79 15.67 3.29
C VAL A 309 4.10 16.36 2.89
N ALA A 310 4.28 16.67 1.59
CA ALA A 310 5.44 17.42 1.12
C ALA A 310 5.51 18.82 1.74
N LEU A 311 4.37 19.52 1.85
CA LEU A 311 4.29 20.83 2.47
C LEU A 311 4.62 20.77 3.97
N HIS A 312 4.09 19.76 4.67
CA HIS A 312 4.40 19.47 6.07
C HIS A 312 5.92 19.27 6.26
N GLU A 313 6.53 18.36 5.51
CA GLU A 313 7.98 18.12 5.62
C GLU A 313 8.83 19.31 5.17
N ALA A 314 8.37 20.08 4.18
CA ALA A 314 9.04 21.31 3.77
C ALA A 314 9.11 22.33 4.92
N GLY A 315 8.10 22.36 5.79
CA GLY A 315 8.11 23.14 7.03
C GLY A 315 9.24 22.73 7.98
N HIS A 316 9.38 21.43 8.25
CA HIS A 316 10.50 20.90 9.03
C HIS A 316 11.85 21.22 8.37
N TRP A 317 11.97 20.97 7.06
CA TRP A 317 13.18 21.23 6.30
C TRP A 317 13.60 22.69 6.35
N LEU A 318 12.66 23.62 6.16
CA LEU A 318 12.91 25.05 6.21
C LEU A 318 13.36 25.48 7.60
N ALA A 319 12.66 25.05 8.66
CA ALA A 319 13.03 25.36 10.03
C ALA A 319 14.43 24.81 10.38
N MET A 320 14.74 23.57 9.97
CA MET A 320 16.06 22.98 10.15
C MET A 320 17.14 23.77 9.38
N ARG A 321 16.84 24.24 8.16
CA ARG A 321 17.78 25.01 7.34
C ARG A 321 18.06 26.38 7.95
N LEU A 322 17.02 27.08 8.39
CA LEU A 322 17.13 28.37 9.09
C LEU A 322 17.87 28.22 10.43
N ALA A 323 17.64 27.12 11.15
CA ALA A 323 18.35 26.78 12.38
C ALA A 323 19.75 26.17 12.15
N ARG A 324 20.23 26.07 10.90
CA ARG A 324 21.56 25.58 10.51
C ARG A 324 21.85 24.13 10.90
N PHE A 325 20.85 23.25 10.82
CA PHE A 325 21.05 21.81 10.96
C PHE A 325 21.93 21.26 9.82
N ARG A 326 22.67 20.19 10.12
CA ARG A 326 23.55 19.49 9.17
C ARG A 326 22.82 18.27 8.58
N ASP A 327 23.28 17.86 7.39
CA ASP A 327 22.78 16.69 6.63
C ASP A 327 21.25 16.62 6.41
N VAL A 328 20.57 17.78 6.35
CA VAL A 328 19.10 17.84 6.23
C VAL A 328 18.62 17.14 4.94
N GLN A 329 17.71 16.17 5.12
CA GLN A 329 17.15 15.31 4.08
C GLN A 329 15.66 15.10 4.32
N VAL A 330 14.91 15.01 3.22
CA VAL A 330 13.49 14.63 3.22
C VAL A 330 13.37 13.35 2.40
N PHE A 331 12.62 12.37 2.91
CA PHE A 331 12.25 11.17 2.15
C PHE A 331 10.84 10.73 2.55
N PHE A 332 10.13 10.12 1.61
CA PHE A 332 8.82 9.54 1.86
C PHE A 332 8.96 8.10 2.36
N VAL A 333 8.00 7.65 3.16
CA VAL A 333 7.85 6.28 3.61
C VAL A 333 6.51 5.79 3.07
N PRO A 334 6.51 4.92 2.03
CA PRO A 334 5.28 4.44 1.41
C PRO A 334 4.31 3.87 2.45
N GLY A 335 3.05 4.31 2.40
CA GLY A 335 1.99 3.86 3.31
C GLY A 335 2.03 4.45 4.73
N MET A 336 3.04 5.27 5.08
CA MET A 336 3.11 5.93 6.40
C MET A 336 3.12 7.46 6.32
N GLY A 337 3.84 8.05 5.35
CA GLY A 337 3.99 9.50 5.24
C GLY A 337 5.35 9.89 4.71
N ALA A 338 5.98 10.90 5.32
CA ALA A 338 7.36 11.27 5.03
C ALA A 338 8.12 11.55 6.32
N ALA A 339 9.43 11.73 6.20
CA ALA A 339 10.28 12.06 7.32
C ALA A 339 11.41 12.99 6.88
N THR A 340 11.56 14.08 7.64
CA THR A 340 12.75 14.94 7.58
C THR A 340 13.75 14.52 8.64
N SER A 341 15.00 14.31 8.22
CA SER A 341 16.13 14.02 9.09
C SER A 341 17.16 15.13 9.00
N GLY A 342 17.72 15.53 10.13
CA GLY A 342 18.80 16.52 10.21
C GLY A 342 19.44 16.49 11.59
N GLU A 343 20.72 16.85 11.68
CA GLU A 343 21.49 16.77 12.92
C GLU A 343 21.95 18.14 13.39
N LYS A 344 21.62 18.47 14.64
CA LYS A 344 22.17 19.63 15.35
C LYS A 344 22.24 19.33 16.85
N HIS A 345 23.46 19.16 17.35
CA HIS A 345 23.73 18.70 18.71
C HIS A 345 23.60 19.81 19.76
N ASP A 346 23.79 21.06 19.34
CA ASP A 346 23.81 22.28 20.15
C ASP A 346 22.48 23.06 20.11
N ALA A 347 21.43 22.50 19.50
CA ALA A 347 20.16 23.20 19.37
C ALA A 347 19.45 23.35 20.74
N ASN A 348 18.95 24.56 21.01
CA ASN A 348 18.14 24.84 22.20
C ASN A 348 16.80 24.08 22.12
N PRO A 349 16.25 23.53 23.23
CA PRO A 349 14.91 22.92 23.23
C PRO A 349 13.80 23.72 22.55
N LEU A 350 13.78 25.06 22.68
CA LEU A 350 12.79 25.88 21.97
C LEU A 350 13.01 25.91 20.45
N THR A 351 14.25 25.78 19.98
CA THR A 351 14.54 25.61 18.55
C THR A 351 14.02 24.26 18.05
N HIS A 352 14.17 23.19 18.85
CA HIS A 352 13.57 21.90 18.52
C HIS A 352 12.04 21.96 18.49
N LEU A 353 11.41 22.66 19.44
CA LEU A 353 9.96 22.90 19.42
C LEU A 353 9.53 23.62 18.15
N ALA A 354 10.23 24.70 17.77
CA ALA A 354 9.94 25.43 16.55
C ALA A 354 10.07 24.52 15.31
N VAL A 355 11.09 23.66 15.25
CA VAL A 355 11.24 22.68 14.17
C VAL A 355 10.08 21.68 14.15
N TYR A 356 9.68 21.12 15.29
CA TYR A 356 8.57 20.15 15.36
C TYR A 356 7.21 20.78 15.06
N LEU A 357 7.00 22.05 15.35
CA LEU A 357 5.77 22.76 15.02
C LEU A 357 5.76 23.30 13.58
N ALA A 358 6.93 23.55 12.99
CA ALA A 358 7.04 24.12 11.65
C ALA A 358 6.46 23.22 10.55
N GLY A 359 6.35 21.91 10.77
CA GLY A 359 5.63 21.02 9.87
C GLY A 359 4.10 21.14 9.99
N PRO A 360 3.52 20.81 11.15
CA PRO A 360 2.07 20.75 11.31
C PRO A 360 1.37 22.12 11.32
N LEU A 361 1.96 23.14 11.95
CA LEU A 361 1.27 24.40 12.19
C LEU A 361 0.92 25.17 10.91
N PRO A 362 1.82 25.34 9.91
CA PRO A 362 1.48 26.06 8.68
C PRO A 362 0.33 25.40 7.92
N GLY A 363 0.29 24.07 7.86
CA GLY A 363 -0.77 23.35 7.16
C GLY A 363 -2.11 23.44 7.88
N MET A 364 -2.14 23.42 9.22
CA MET A 364 -3.37 23.67 9.98
C MET A 364 -3.89 25.09 9.80
N LEU A 365 -3.02 26.10 9.91
CA LEU A 365 -3.41 27.50 9.72
C LEU A 365 -3.93 27.75 8.30
N LEU A 366 -3.24 27.24 7.28
CA LEU A 366 -3.69 27.33 5.89
C LEU A 366 -5.07 26.70 5.71
N SER A 367 -5.30 25.52 6.31
CA SER A 367 -6.59 24.83 6.24
C SER A 367 -7.70 25.66 6.87
N VAL A 368 -7.48 26.20 8.07
CA VAL A 368 -8.45 27.09 8.75
C VAL A 368 -8.72 28.35 7.92
N CYS A 369 -7.70 28.96 7.32
CA CYS A 369 -7.86 30.11 6.44
C CYS A 369 -8.71 29.76 5.21
N VAL A 370 -8.50 28.59 4.59
CA VAL A 370 -9.30 28.13 3.45
C VAL A 370 -10.74 27.85 3.89
N PHE A 371 -10.96 27.17 5.02
CA PHE A 371 -12.31 26.95 5.56
C PHE A 371 -13.01 28.28 5.87
N ALA A 372 -12.30 29.24 6.46
CA ALA A 372 -12.83 30.58 6.68
C ALA A 372 -13.21 31.24 5.36
N TRP A 373 -12.31 31.25 4.38
CA TRP A 373 -12.53 31.86 3.08
C TRP A 373 -13.81 31.36 2.40
N VAL A 374 -14.10 30.06 2.55
CA VAL A 374 -15.34 29.44 2.07
C VAL A 374 -16.56 29.84 2.91
N VAL A 375 -16.49 29.77 4.24
CA VAL A 375 -17.61 30.11 5.15
C VAL A 375 -18.03 31.58 5.01
N PHE A 376 -17.08 32.49 4.81
CA PHE A 376 -17.34 33.91 4.57
C PHE A 376 -17.82 34.23 3.15
N GLY A 377 -18.06 33.21 2.30
CA GLY A 377 -18.75 33.35 1.02
C GLY A 377 -17.91 33.95 -0.11
N ALA A 378 -16.58 33.91 0.01
CA ALA A 378 -15.68 34.53 -0.97
C ALA A 378 -15.13 33.53 -2.01
N VAL A 379 -15.74 32.34 -2.12
CA VAL A 379 -15.37 31.29 -3.06
C VAL A 379 -16.62 30.78 -3.78
N ASP A 380 -16.55 30.69 -5.11
CA ASP A 380 -17.59 30.10 -5.95
C ASP A 380 -17.58 28.56 -5.83
N PRO A 381 -18.63 27.92 -5.27
CA PRO A 381 -18.74 26.46 -5.19
C PRO A 381 -18.79 25.76 -6.56
N GLY A 382 -19.06 26.49 -7.64
CA GLY A 382 -19.06 25.98 -9.01
C GLY A 382 -17.68 25.80 -9.64
N ALA A 383 -16.61 26.27 -8.98
CA ALA A 383 -15.27 26.17 -9.51
C ALA A 383 -14.79 24.71 -9.59
N TRP A 384 -14.14 24.34 -10.70
CA TRP A 384 -13.66 22.97 -10.94
C TRP A 384 -12.64 22.47 -9.89
N TRP A 385 -11.90 23.40 -9.27
CA TRP A 385 -10.91 23.12 -8.24
C TRP A 385 -11.51 23.07 -6.83
N TYR A 386 -12.76 23.49 -6.64
CA TYR A 386 -13.41 23.57 -5.32
C TYR A 386 -13.36 22.24 -4.55
N PRO A 387 -13.68 21.07 -5.15
CA PRO A 387 -13.59 19.79 -4.44
C PRO A 387 -12.16 19.39 -4.08
N ILE A 388 -11.20 19.64 -4.99
CA ILE A 388 -9.78 19.32 -4.77
C ILE A 388 -9.23 20.17 -3.62
N LEU A 389 -9.60 21.45 -3.57
CA LEU A 389 -9.22 22.34 -2.48
C LEU A 389 -9.88 21.92 -1.16
N GLY A 390 -11.13 21.47 -1.20
CA GLY A 390 -11.83 20.89 -0.05
C GLY A 390 -11.12 19.67 0.51
N THR A 391 -10.78 18.69 -0.35
CA THR A 391 -9.99 17.51 0.04
C THR A 391 -8.62 17.92 0.57
N ALA A 392 -7.92 18.83 -0.10
CA ALA A 392 -6.59 19.28 0.32
C ALA A 392 -6.63 19.98 1.69
N ALA A 393 -7.61 20.85 1.94
CA ALA A 393 -7.77 21.53 3.22
C ALA A 393 -8.19 20.56 4.34
N ALA A 394 -9.08 19.61 4.06
CA ALA A 394 -9.45 18.58 5.03
C ALA A 394 -8.27 17.65 5.34
N ALA A 395 -7.57 17.15 4.33
CA ALA A 395 -6.40 16.30 4.48
C ALA A 395 -5.27 17.03 5.21
N ALA A 396 -4.98 18.29 4.84
CA ALA A 396 -4.00 19.11 5.55
C ALA A 396 -4.39 19.33 7.01
N PHE A 397 -5.64 19.64 7.32
CA PHE A 397 -6.05 19.80 8.72
C PHE A 397 -5.89 18.49 9.51
N ILE A 398 -6.41 17.37 8.97
CA ILE A 398 -6.41 16.06 9.64
C ILE A 398 -4.98 15.52 9.82
N ILE A 399 -4.17 15.48 8.77
CA ILE A 399 -2.80 14.94 8.82
C ILE A 399 -1.95 15.74 9.80
N ASN A 400 -2.05 17.07 9.79
CA ASN A 400 -1.28 17.91 10.69
C ASN A 400 -1.77 17.82 12.14
N LEU A 401 -3.09 17.69 12.36
CA LEU A 401 -3.66 17.46 13.69
C LEU A 401 -3.23 16.09 14.25
N LEU A 402 -3.27 15.04 13.43
CA LEU A 402 -2.76 13.72 13.81
C LEU A 402 -1.28 13.80 14.16
N ASN A 403 -0.46 14.51 13.39
CA ASN A 403 0.95 14.70 13.71
C ASN A 403 1.19 15.47 15.03
N LEU A 404 0.24 16.25 15.52
CA LEU A 404 0.28 16.89 16.84
C LEU A 404 -0.28 16.02 17.96
N LEU A 405 -0.69 14.78 17.70
CA LEU A 405 -1.07 13.88 18.79
C LEU A 405 0.16 13.48 19.62
N PRO A 406 0.02 13.32 20.95
CA PRO A 406 1.12 12.94 21.85
C PRO A 406 1.43 11.42 21.75
N VAL A 407 1.57 10.90 20.54
CA VAL A 407 1.78 9.48 20.23
C VAL A 407 3.06 9.36 19.40
N MET A 408 3.98 8.48 19.81
CA MET A 408 5.18 8.21 19.02
C MET A 408 4.83 7.29 17.84
N PRO A 409 5.35 7.54 16.62
CA PRO A 409 6.48 8.41 16.26
C PRO A 409 6.15 9.85 15.79
N LEU A 410 4.91 10.31 15.95
CA LEU A 410 4.40 11.61 15.46
C LEU A 410 5.10 12.81 16.13
N ASP A 411 5.03 14.00 15.54
CA ASP A 411 5.76 15.18 16.03
C ASP A 411 5.29 15.67 17.39
N GLY A 412 4.00 15.58 17.71
CA GLY A 412 3.47 15.85 19.04
C GLY A 412 4.06 14.91 20.09
N GLY A 413 4.23 13.63 19.74
CA GLY A 413 4.99 12.67 20.54
C GLY A 413 6.45 13.12 20.79
N ARG A 414 7.12 13.69 19.79
CA ARG A 414 8.49 14.22 19.92
C ARG A 414 8.56 15.48 20.78
N VAL A 415 7.55 16.36 20.71
CA VAL A 415 7.42 17.53 21.58
C VAL A 415 7.26 17.11 23.04
N VAL A 416 6.35 16.16 23.31
CA VAL A 416 6.15 15.62 24.66
C VAL A 416 7.40 14.89 25.15
N ASP A 417 8.09 14.13 24.28
CA ASP A 417 9.35 13.48 24.64
C ASP A 417 10.45 14.48 25.03
N LEU A 418 10.57 15.58 24.28
CA LEU A 418 11.55 16.65 24.55
C LEU A 418 11.33 17.33 25.90
N PHE A 419 10.09 17.71 26.23
CA PHE A 419 9.80 18.54 27.40
C PHE A 419 9.44 17.74 28.66
N VAL A 420 8.78 16.59 28.51
CA VAL A 420 8.26 15.78 29.62
C VAL A 420 9.11 14.52 29.81
N MET A 421 9.24 13.70 28.76
CA MET A 421 9.75 12.33 28.91
C MET A 421 11.28 12.24 28.99
N GLY A 422 12.00 13.28 28.58
CA GLY A 422 13.45 13.39 28.79
C GLY A 422 13.87 13.26 30.26
N ARG A 423 12.98 13.57 31.21
CA ARG A 423 13.20 13.42 32.66
C ARG A 423 12.63 12.12 33.24
N LEU A 424 11.80 11.41 32.48
CA LEU A 424 11.07 10.21 32.90
C LEU A 424 11.29 9.06 31.90
N PRO A 425 12.50 8.45 31.87
CA PRO A 425 12.84 7.45 30.86
C PRO A 425 11.91 6.22 30.85
N TRP A 426 11.37 5.84 32.01
CA TRP A 426 10.43 4.72 32.12
C TRP A 426 9.03 5.05 31.61
N LEU A 427 8.58 6.31 31.74
CA LEU A 427 7.31 6.75 31.18
C LEU A 427 7.35 6.71 29.65
N ARG A 428 8.47 7.12 29.05
CA ARG A 428 8.72 6.99 27.61
C ARG A 428 8.58 5.54 27.14
N PHE A 429 9.17 4.60 27.87
CA PHE A 429 9.07 3.17 27.57
C PHE A 429 7.62 2.69 27.68
N GLY A 430 6.91 3.06 28.75
CA GLY A 430 5.50 2.72 28.96
C GLY A 430 4.60 3.24 27.84
N LEU A 431 4.77 4.49 27.42
CA LEU A 431 4.01 5.05 26.30
C LEU A 431 4.33 4.33 24.99
N ALA A 432 5.60 4.06 24.69
CA ALA A 432 5.96 3.32 23.48
C ALA A 432 5.33 1.92 23.44
N LEU A 433 5.31 1.21 24.58
CA LEU A 433 4.62 -0.07 24.70
C LEU A 433 3.11 0.08 24.48
N ALA A 434 2.49 1.05 25.14
CA ALA A 434 1.06 1.30 25.05
C ALA A 434 0.62 1.70 23.62
N SER A 435 1.38 2.57 22.95
CA SER A 435 1.10 2.97 21.56
C SER A 435 1.21 1.78 20.60
N GLY A 436 2.24 0.94 20.76
CA GLY A 436 2.39 -0.27 19.95
C GLY A 436 1.25 -1.27 20.17
N ALA A 437 0.88 -1.51 21.43
CA ALA A 437 -0.24 -2.39 21.79
C ALA A 437 -1.59 -1.86 21.28
N LEU A 438 -1.82 -0.55 21.39
CA LEU A 438 -3.04 0.11 20.91
C LEU A 438 -3.18 -0.03 19.38
N LEU A 439 -2.09 0.16 18.62
CA LEU A 439 -2.11 -0.01 17.16
C LEU A 439 -2.40 -1.46 16.75
N VAL A 440 -1.82 -2.45 17.45
CA VAL A 440 -2.12 -3.86 17.21
C VAL A 440 -3.58 -4.16 17.53
N TRP A 441 -4.07 -3.71 18.69
CA TRP A 441 -5.46 -3.91 19.09
C TRP A 441 -6.42 -3.28 18.08
N ALA A 442 -6.17 -2.03 17.67
CA ALA A 442 -6.98 -1.34 16.68
C ALA A 442 -7.00 -2.08 15.34
N GLY A 443 -5.85 -2.56 14.85
CA GLY A 443 -5.76 -3.34 13.60
C GLY A 443 -6.36 -4.75 13.68
N VAL A 444 -6.51 -5.32 14.88
CA VAL A 444 -7.27 -6.56 15.08
C VAL A 444 -8.76 -6.25 15.13
N ALA A 445 -9.17 -5.23 15.87
CA ALA A 445 -10.56 -4.84 16.03
C ALA A 445 -11.20 -4.34 14.73
N SER A 446 -10.44 -3.63 13.87
CA SER A 446 -10.91 -3.14 12.58
C SER A 446 -10.75 -4.14 11.42
N GLY A 447 -10.03 -5.25 11.64
CA GLY A 447 -9.61 -6.15 10.56
C GLY A 447 -8.47 -5.60 9.67
N ASP A 448 -7.93 -4.42 9.95
CA ASP A 448 -6.89 -3.76 9.15
C ASP A 448 -5.49 -4.38 9.38
N ASN A 449 -4.99 -5.08 8.37
CA ASN A 449 -3.67 -5.71 8.38
C ASN A 449 -2.51 -4.70 8.41
N VAL A 450 -2.67 -3.49 7.87
CA VAL A 450 -1.62 -2.47 7.85
C VAL A 450 -1.43 -1.89 9.24
N LEU A 451 -2.52 -1.56 9.92
CA LEU A 451 -2.45 -1.03 11.29
C LEU A 451 -1.87 -2.07 12.26
N ARG A 452 -2.25 -3.35 12.07
CA ARG A 452 -1.68 -4.49 12.80
C ARG A 452 -0.18 -4.65 12.54
N ALA A 453 0.25 -4.60 11.27
CA ALA A 453 1.66 -4.70 10.89
C ALA A 453 2.50 -3.54 11.46
N LEU A 454 1.96 -2.32 11.45
CA LEU A 454 2.61 -1.13 12.01
C LEU A 454 2.79 -1.25 13.53
N GLY A 455 1.77 -1.69 14.23
CA GLY A 455 1.84 -1.96 15.67
C GLY A 455 2.90 -3.00 16.02
N LEU A 456 2.95 -4.11 15.27
CA LEU A 456 3.98 -5.16 15.44
C LEU A 456 5.40 -4.65 15.14
N LEU A 457 5.58 -3.88 14.07
CA LEU A 457 6.86 -3.27 13.71
C LEU A 457 7.34 -2.32 14.81
N TYR A 458 6.43 -1.54 15.41
CA TYR A 458 6.76 -0.64 16.50
C TYR A 458 7.12 -1.41 17.78
N LEU A 459 6.36 -2.46 18.12
CA LEU A 459 6.65 -3.34 19.26
C LEU A 459 7.98 -4.10 19.09
N PHE A 460 8.42 -4.41 17.88
CA PHE A 460 9.75 -4.97 17.65
C PHE A 460 10.88 -4.07 18.18
N THR A 461 10.65 -2.76 18.26
CA THR A 461 11.63 -1.79 18.81
C THR A 461 11.65 -1.72 20.34
N ILE A 462 10.75 -2.43 21.04
CA ILE A 462 10.53 -2.25 22.48
C ILE A 462 11.74 -2.63 23.33
N ALA A 463 12.47 -3.67 22.93
CA ALA A 463 13.71 -4.07 23.60
C ALA A 463 14.79 -2.97 23.51
N HIS A 464 14.84 -2.25 22.39
CA HIS A 464 15.71 -1.10 22.24
C HIS A 464 15.26 0.07 23.12
N GLN A 465 13.96 0.38 23.14
CA GLN A 465 13.41 1.44 24.01
C GLN A 465 13.66 1.15 25.51
N TYR A 466 13.55 -0.11 25.93
CA TYR A 466 13.89 -0.54 27.30
C TYR A 466 15.36 -0.24 27.63
N ARG A 467 16.29 -0.61 26.73
CA ARG A 467 17.73 -0.36 26.91
C ARG A 467 18.02 1.14 26.99
N LEU A 468 17.38 1.95 26.14
CA LEU A 468 17.48 3.42 26.19
C LEU A 468 16.97 3.97 27.52
N ALA A 469 15.82 3.50 28.01
CA ALA A 469 15.26 3.94 29.27
C ALA A 469 16.18 3.60 30.46
N LYS A 470 16.71 2.38 30.49
CA LYS A 470 17.64 1.91 31.53
C LYS A 470 18.90 2.77 31.60
N VAL A 471 19.55 3.02 30.47
CA VAL A 471 20.80 3.82 30.42
C VAL A 471 20.52 5.28 30.70
N SER A 472 19.46 5.87 30.14
CA SER A 472 19.07 7.26 30.40
C SER A 472 18.81 7.51 31.89
N ARG A 473 18.14 6.57 32.58
CA ARG A 473 17.91 6.66 34.03
C ARG A 473 19.20 6.59 34.83
N ALA A 474 20.14 5.74 34.42
CA ALA A 474 21.46 5.65 35.06
C ALA A 474 22.27 6.94 34.88
N MET A 475 22.24 7.53 33.67
CA MET A 475 22.86 8.83 33.39
C MET A 475 22.30 9.94 34.29
N SER A 476 20.96 10.02 34.41
CA SER A 476 20.32 11.02 35.28
C SER A 476 20.69 10.82 36.76
N ARG A 477 20.81 9.57 37.23
CA ARG A 477 21.18 9.27 38.62
C ARG A 477 22.64 9.61 38.93
N GLN A 478 23.55 9.29 38.03
CA GLN A 478 24.98 9.55 38.23
C GLN A 478 25.36 11.02 37.99
N ARG A 479 24.37 11.89 37.67
CA ARG A 479 24.59 13.29 37.30
C ARG A 479 25.75 13.42 36.33
N LEU A 480 25.81 12.55 35.31
CA LEU A 480 26.71 12.73 34.17
C LEU A 480 26.27 14.04 33.50
N ALA A 481 26.83 15.15 33.97
CA ALA A 481 26.37 16.49 33.70
C ALA A 481 26.85 16.94 32.32
N VAL A 482 26.03 17.82 31.76
CA VAL A 482 26.20 18.63 30.55
C VAL A 482 27.67 18.70 30.10
N PRO A 483 27.99 18.32 28.84
CA PRO A 483 29.34 18.45 28.32
C PRO A 483 29.80 19.89 28.49
N LEU A 484 31.08 20.05 28.86
CA LEU A 484 31.68 21.37 28.92
C LEU A 484 31.48 22.06 27.55
N PRO A 485 31.26 23.39 27.47
CA PRO A 485 31.04 24.09 26.20
C PRO A 485 32.11 23.86 25.11
N SER A 486 33.25 23.28 25.47
CA SER A 486 34.40 22.95 24.63
C SER A 486 34.67 21.44 24.43
N GLU A 487 33.78 20.55 24.88
CA GLU A 487 34.03 19.10 24.77
C GLU A 487 33.77 18.53 23.37
N ASP A 488 34.83 17.97 22.78
CA ASP A 488 34.75 17.27 21.50
C ASP A 488 33.87 16.01 21.61
N PHE A 489 33.12 15.72 20.54
CA PHE A 489 32.23 14.56 20.41
C PHE A 489 32.86 13.23 20.87
N ALA A 490 34.16 13.03 20.60
CA ALA A 490 34.87 11.83 21.00
C ALA A 490 35.05 11.69 22.53
N ARG A 491 35.26 12.79 23.25
CA ARG A 491 35.35 12.79 24.72
C ARG A 491 34.01 12.49 25.37
N ALA A 492 32.92 13.00 24.80
CA ALA A 492 31.57 12.65 25.23
C ALA A 492 31.27 11.15 24.98
N ALA A 493 31.70 10.61 23.84
CA ALA A 493 31.58 9.18 23.56
C ALA A 493 32.37 8.31 24.55
N LEU A 494 33.58 8.73 24.96
CA LEU A 494 34.39 8.03 25.97
C LEU A 494 33.66 7.93 27.32
N ARG A 495 33.14 9.04 27.84
CA ARG A 495 32.40 9.03 29.12
C ARG A 495 31.14 8.15 29.06
N LEU A 496 30.45 8.16 27.93
CA LEU A 496 29.29 7.29 27.72
C LEU A 496 29.69 5.81 27.70
N HIS A 497 30.83 5.48 27.09
CA HIS A 497 31.38 4.13 27.16
C HIS A 497 31.72 3.72 28.60
N ASP A 498 32.34 4.60 29.38
CA ASP A 498 32.72 4.31 30.77
C ASP A 498 31.48 3.95 31.62
N LEU A 499 30.34 4.60 31.38
CA LEU A 499 29.04 4.21 31.97
C LEU A 499 28.59 2.82 31.49
N LEU A 500 28.67 2.55 30.19
CA LEU A 500 28.26 1.28 29.57
C LEU A 500 29.22 0.12 29.88
N ALA A 501 30.39 0.40 30.46
CA ALA A 501 31.32 -0.61 30.95
C ALA A 501 30.95 -1.14 32.35
N HIS A 502 30.03 -0.48 33.07
CA HIS A 502 29.57 -0.91 34.38
C HIS A 502 28.96 -2.33 34.36
N ALA A 503 29.07 -3.07 35.48
CA ALA A 503 28.61 -4.46 35.61
C ALA A 503 27.16 -4.70 35.11
N SER A 504 26.29 -3.71 35.30
CA SER A 504 24.88 -3.69 34.87
C SER A 504 24.65 -3.84 33.36
N TYR A 505 25.68 -3.59 32.55
CA TYR A 505 25.66 -3.59 31.08
C TYR A 505 26.71 -4.51 30.46
N ARG A 506 27.52 -5.19 31.28
CA ARG A 506 28.64 -6.05 30.82
C ARG A 506 28.20 -7.14 29.84
N LYS A 507 26.99 -7.70 30.04
CA LYS A 507 26.41 -8.75 29.19
C LYS A 507 25.86 -8.24 27.84
N TRP A 508 25.83 -6.93 27.61
CA TRP A 508 25.34 -6.39 26.35
C TRP A 508 26.37 -6.58 25.25
N SER A 509 25.93 -7.00 24.07
CA SER A 509 26.81 -7.06 22.91
C SER A 509 27.36 -5.69 22.54
N PHE A 510 28.53 -5.66 21.93
CA PHE A 510 29.16 -4.43 21.45
C PHE A 510 28.21 -3.61 20.55
N ASN A 511 27.52 -4.27 19.61
CA ASN A 511 26.53 -3.62 18.74
C ASN A 511 25.36 -2.99 19.51
N ALA A 512 24.90 -3.62 20.59
CA ALA A 512 23.86 -3.05 21.45
C ALA A 512 24.37 -1.79 22.17
N LYS A 513 25.61 -1.81 22.68
CA LYS A 513 26.26 -0.65 23.29
C LYS A 513 26.36 0.49 22.27
N VAL A 514 26.90 0.24 21.07
CA VAL A 514 27.03 1.26 20.01
C VAL A 514 25.67 1.82 19.60
N THR A 515 24.64 0.98 19.46
CA THR A 515 23.28 1.44 19.07
C THR A 515 22.67 2.37 20.12
N VAL A 516 22.79 2.01 21.40
CA VAL A 516 22.33 2.86 22.52
C VAL A 516 23.18 4.12 22.62
N GLY A 517 24.51 3.98 22.45
CA GLY A 517 25.46 5.08 22.43
C GLY A 517 25.10 6.12 21.38
N HIS A 518 24.86 5.70 20.14
CA HIS A 518 24.48 6.57 19.03
C HIS A 518 23.16 7.31 19.29
N ALA A 519 22.17 6.65 19.88
CA ALA A 519 20.87 7.25 20.16
C ALA A 519 20.90 8.24 21.33
N LEU A 520 21.77 8.03 22.33
CA LEU A 520 21.85 8.88 23.52
C LEU A 520 22.90 9.99 23.41
N LEU A 521 23.97 9.78 22.64
CA LEU A 521 25.08 10.73 22.56
C LEU A 521 24.66 12.13 22.08
N PRO A 522 23.75 12.29 21.09
CA PRO A 522 23.24 13.62 20.73
C PRO A 522 22.47 14.30 21.86
N ARG A 523 21.69 13.54 22.62
CA ARG A 523 20.96 14.05 23.80
C ARG A 523 21.89 14.39 24.96
N PHE A 524 23.00 13.65 25.05
CA PHE A 524 24.05 13.91 26.03
C PHE A 524 24.82 15.18 25.69
N LEU A 525 25.05 15.45 24.40
CA LEU A 525 25.68 16.68 23.92
C LEU A 525 24.75 17.91 23.99
N GLY A 526 23.44 17.71 23.88
CA GLY A 526 22.43 18.76 24.01
C GLY A 526 22.07 19.12 25.46
N ARG A 527 21.53 20.33 25.66
CA ARG A 527 21.01 20.79 26.96
C ARG A 527 19.56 20.32 27.18
N LEU A 528 19.26 19.76 28.35
CA LEU A 528 17.88 19.49 28.76
C LEU A 528 17.11 20.81 28.98
N PRO A 529 15.80 20.89 28.65
CA PRO A 529 15.01 22.08 28.91
C PRO A 529 14.99 22.41 30.41
N THR A 530 14.92 23.70 30.76
CA THR A 530 14.63 24.14 32.13
C THR A 530 13.14 23.98 32.46
N ALA A 531 12.76 24.08 33.74
CA ALA A 531 11.35 24.05 34.12
C ALA A 531 10.52 25.17 33.45
N LYS A 532 11.09 26.38 33.36
CA LYS A 532 10.46 27.52 32.67
C LYS A 532 10.26 27.25 31.18
N GLU A 533 11.29 26.75 30.50
CA GLU A 533 11.21 26.37 29.09
C GLU A 533 10.27 25.20 28.85
N THR A 534 10.14 24.29 29.82
CA THR A 534 9.19 23.18 29.78
C THR A 534 7.75 23.70 29.84
N ALA A 535 7.45 24.59 30.79
CA ALA A 535 6.13 25.20 30.92
C ALA A 535 5.78 26.04 29.68
N LEU A 536 6.70 26.91 29.24
CA LEU A 536 6.51 27.72 28.04
C LEU A 536 6.34 26.86 26.79
N GLY A 537 7.17 25.83 26.61
CA GLY A 537 7.12 24.95 25.46
C GLY A 537 5.81 24.15 25.38
N LEU A 538 5.33 23.62 26.52
CA LEU A 538 4.04 22.95 26.60
C LEU A 538 2.86 23.90 26.38
N PHE A 539 2.95 25.13 26.91
CA PHE A 539 1.93 26.15 26.66
C PHE A 539 1.81 26.47 25.16
N ILE A 540 2.94 26.73 24.49
CA ILE A 540 2.96 26.98 23.03
C ILE A 540 2.39 25.78 22.28
N TYR A 541 2.79 24.56 22.64
CA TYR A 541 2.29 23.35 22.01
C TYR A 541 0.77 23.18 22.15
N ILE A 542 0.22 23.35 23.35
CA ILE A 542 -1.23 23.28 23.59
C ILE A 542 -1.95 24.39 22.84
N ALA A 543 -1.41 25.62 22.84
CA ALA A 543 -2.00 26.74 22.10
C ALA A 543 -2.06 26.47 20.58
N CYS A 544 -1.02 25.86 20.01
CA CYS A 544 -0.97 25.47 18.60
C CYS A 544 -2.01 24.39 18.22
N ILE A 545 -2.48 23.58 19.17
CA ILE A 545 -3.56 22.61 18.95
C ILE A 545 -4.92 23.27 19.17
N ALA A 546 -5.07 23.98 20.28
CA ALA A 546 -6.35 24.55 20.69
C ALA A 546 -6.82 25.68 19.76
N ALA A 547 -5.94 26.59 19.35
CA ALA A 547 -6.34 27.76 18.56
C ALA A 547 -6.95 27.39 17.19
N PRO A 548 -6.35 26.50 16.37
CA PRO A 548 -6.97 26.09 15.10
C PRO A 548 -8.26 25.28 15.30
N LEU A 549 -8.35 24.46 16.35
CA LEU A 549 -9.57 23.71 16.67
C LEU A 549 -10.72 24.63 17.08
N LEU A 550 -10.44 25.62 17.93
CA LEU A 550 -11.41 26.65 18.33
C LEU A 550 -11.84 27.49 17.12
N ALA A 551 -10.90 27.87 16.25
CA ALA A 551 -11.21 28.60 15.02
C ALA A 551 -12.08 27.76 14.08
N LEU A 552 -11.75 26.49 13.85
CA LEU A 552 -12.56 25.58 13.05
C LEU A 552 -13.95 25.37 13.67
N GLY A 553 -14.03 25.22 14.99
CA GLY A 553 -15.29 25.13 15.73
C GLY A 553 -16.15 26.39 15.60
N ALA A 554 -15.55 27.58 15.64
CA ALA A 554 -16.26 28.84 15.42
C ALA A 554 -16.79 28.96 13.97
N LEU A 555 -16.01 28.51 12.99
CA LEU A 555 -16.46 28.44 11.60
C LEU A 555 -17.61 27.44 11.41
N ALA A 556 -17.51 26.27 12.04
CA ALA A 556 -18.55 25.25 12.04
C ALA A 556 -19.84 25.75 12.72
N PHE A 557 -19.74 26.53 13.80
CA PHE A 557 -20.88 27.14 14.46
C PHE A 557 -21.56 28.20 13.57
N LYS A 558 -20.78 28.96 12.80
CA LYS A 558 -21.29 30.02 11.93
C LYS A 558 -22.07 29.47 10.74
N ASP A 559 -21.54 28.49 10.04
CA ASP A 559 -22.20 27.88 8.87
C ASP A 559 -21.82 26.39 8.76
N PRO A 560 -22.50 25.52 9.52
CA PRO A 560 -22.16 24.10 9.58
C PRO A 560 -22.38 23.40 8.25
N GLN A 561 -23.39 23.82 7.47
CA GLN A 561 -23.73 23.21 6.20
C GLN A 561 -22.68 23.50 5.13
N ARG A 562 -22.21 24.75 5.00
CA ARG A 562 -21.15 25.07 4.03
C ARG A 562 -19.82 24.43 4.39
N LEU A 563 -19.45 24.42 5.67
CA LEU A 563 -18.20 23.82 6.12
C LEU A 563 -18.21 22.30 5.94
N ALA A 564 -19.32 21.63 6.31
CA ALA A 564 -19.52 20.21 6.07
C ALA A 564 -19.54 19.89 4.56
N ALA A 565 -20.24 20.68 3.75
CA ALA A 565 -20.26 20.50 2.30
C ALA A 565 -18.86 20.62 1.71
N PHE A 566 -18.09 21.65 2.05
CA PHE A 566 -16.75 21.84 1.50
C PHE A 566 -15.74 20.77 1.94
N GLY A 567 -15.72 20.42 3.22
CA GLY A 567 -14.79 19.43 3.77
C GLY A 567 -15.15 17.98 3.43
N LEU A 568 -16.43 17.60 3.56
CA LEU A 568 -16.89 16.23 3.34
C LEU A 568 -17.20 15.92 1.88
N GLN A 569 -17.64 16.88 1.04
CA GLN A 569 -17.86 16.58 -0.38
C GLN A 569 -16.55 16.29 -1.10
N GLY A 570 -15.42 16.92 -0.75
CA GLY A 570 -14.12 16.59 -1.33
C GLY A 570 -13.71 15.14 -1.06
N VAL A 571 -13.75 14.75 0.22
CA VAL A 571 -13.37 13.40 0.69
C VAL A 571 -14.38 12.33 0.24
N GLN A 572 -15.69 12.58 0.32
CA GLN A 572 -16.72 11.62 -0.11
C GLN A 572 -16.78 11.48 -1.64
N ARG A 573 -16.50 12.52 -2.42
CA ARG A 573 -16.49 12.45 -3.89
C ARG A 573 -15.27 11.70 -4.41
N GLU A 574 -14.10 11.88 -3.79
CA GLU A 574 -12.91 11.07 -4.09
C GLU A 574 -13.03 9.64 -3.55
N ALA A 575 -13.60 9.41 -2.35
CA ALA A 575 -13.89 8.06 -1.86
C ALA A 575 -14.93 7.31 -2.73
N ARG A 576 -15.93 8.03 -3.28
CA ARG A 576 -16.86 7.50 -4.29
C ARG A 576 -16.18 7.24 -5.64
N GLN A 577 -15.21 8.06 -6.05
CA GLN A 577 -14.40 7.81 -7.24
C GLN A 577 -13.46 6.63 -7.04
N LEU A 578 -12.86 6.44 -5.86
CA LEU A 578 -12.07 5.27 -5.49
C LEU A 578 -12.85 3.95 -5.54
N ALA A 579 -14.11 3.99 -5.12
CA ALA A 579 -15.04 2.87 -5.27
C ALA A 579 -15.47 2.63 -6.74
N TYR A 580 -15.16 3.57 -7.65
CA TYR A 580 -15.51 3.54 -9.08
C TYR A 580 -14.29 3.44 -10.03
N GLU A 581 -13.08 3.78 -9.56
CA GLU A 581 -11.81 3.92 -10.30
C GLU A 581 -10.78 2.88 -9.82
N THR A 582 -11.22 1.73 -9.28
CA THR A 582 -10.39 0.52 -9.43
C THR A 582 -10.51 0.14 -10.91
N PRO A 583 -9.46 0.32 -11.73
CA PRO A 583 -9.44 -0.33 -13.03
C PRO A 583 -9.55 -1.81 -12.71
N GLY A 584 -10.49 -2.51 -13.35
CA GLY A 584 -10.47 -3.95 -13.40
C GLY A 584 -9.07 -4.36 -13.84
N SER A 585 -8.26 -4.81 -12.88
CA SER A 585 -7.13 -5.65 -13.19
C SER A 585 -7.73 -6.88 -13.86
N ASP A 586 -7.34 -7.11 -15.10
CA ASP A 586 -7.42 -8.39 -15.80
C ASP A 586 -6.64 -9.45 -15.03
N GLY A 587 -7.19 -9.84 -13.89
CA GLY A 587 -6.69 -10.86 -13.00
C GLY A 587 -7.86 -11.16 -12.09
N ALA A 588 -8.61 -12.21 -12.46
CA ALA A 588 -9.69 -12.85 -11.72
C ALA A 588 -10.22 -12.03 -10.55
N ALA A 589 -11.46 -11.50 -10.66
CA ALA A 589 -12.24 -11.23 -9.47
C ALA A 589 -12.05 -12.42 -8.54
N GLU A 590 -11.38 -12.20 -7.39
CA GLU A 590 -11.09 -13.25 -6.43
C GLU A 590 -12.43 -13.84 -6.03
N ASN A 591 -12.76 -14.96 -6.66
CA ASN A 591 -14.07 -15.57 -6.56
C ASN A 591 -14.26 -15.98 -5.09
N PRO A 592 -15.20 -15.39 -4.34
CA PRO A 592 -15.41 -15.72 -2.92
C PRO A 592 -15.67 -17.22 -2.73
N PHE A 593 -16.23 -17.86 -3.76
CA PHE A 593 -16.41 -19.30 -3.82
C PHE A 593 -15.05 -20.03 -3.79
N ALA A 594 -14.06 -19.62 -4.59
CA ALA A 594 -12.78 -20.32 -4.70
C ALA A 594 -11.95 -20.36 -3.39
N TYR A 595 -12.07 -19.33 -2.53
CA TYR A 595 -11.28 -19.24 -1.28
C TYR A 595 -11.75 -20.20 -0.18
N ASP A 596 -13.03 -20.62 -0.22
CA ASP A 596 -13.66 -21.44 0.83
C ASP A 596 -13.80 -22.92 0.45
N ARG A 597 -13.08 -23.40 -0.58
CA ARG A 597 -13.19 -24.79 -1.08
C ARG A 597 -12.92 -25.84 -0.01
N VAL A 598 -11.97 -25.59 0.90
CA VAL A 598 -11.57 -26.54 1.96
C VAL A 598 -12.64 -26.63 3.05
N GLN A 599 -13.23 -25.50 3.46
CA GLN A 599 -14.29 -25.47 4.46
C GLN A 599 -15.57 -26.13 3.93
N ARG A 600 -15.94 -25.86 2.67
CA ARG A 600 -17.12 -26.47 2.04
C ARG A 600 -16.94 -27.95 1.77
N ALA A 601 -15.74 -28.39 1.37
CA ALA A 601 -15.40 -29.82 1.31
C ALA A 601 -15.49 -30.49 2.69
N SER A 602 -15.08 -29.79 3.76
CA SER A 602 -15.21 -30.30 5.13
C SER A 602 -16.67 -30.42 5.58
N GLN A 603 -17.51 -29.42 5.25
CA GLN A 603 -18.95 -29.45 5.55
C GLN A 603 -19.68 -30.54 4.76
N LEU A 604 -19.33 -30.73 3.48
CA LEU A 604 -19.85 -31.81 2.65
C LEU A 604 -19.46 -33.18 3.23
N SER A 605 -18.22 -33.33 3.70
CA SER A 605 -17.74 -34.56 4.36
C SER A 605 -18.34 -34.81 5.75
N ALA A 606 -18.79 -33.75 6.43
CA ALA A 606 -19.39 -33.82 7.77
C ALA A 606 -20.91 -34.06 7.74
N ALA A 607 -21.57 -33.93 6.59
CA ALA A 607 -22.99 -34.23 6.41
C ALA A 607 -23.21 -35.75 6.38
N SER A 608 -23.65 -36.33 7.51
CA SER A 608 -23.86 -37.78 7.68
C SER A 608 -25.15 -38.30 7.04
N ASP A 609 -26.13 -37.43 6.78
CA ASP A 609 -27.42 -37.79 6.18
C ASP A 609 -27.38 -37.59 4.64
N PRO A 610 -27.58 -38.66 3.84
CA PRO A 610 -27.55 -38.58 2.37
C PRO A 610 -28.53 -37.56 1.77
N ALA A 611 -29.71 -37.35 2.38
CA ALA A 611 -30.68 -36.40 1.86
C ALA A 611 -30.25 -34.94 2.07
N GLN A 612 -29.75 -34.62 3.27
CA GLN A 612 -29.20 -33.29 3.58
C GLN A 612 -27.95 -32.97 2.76
N ARG A 613 -27.13 -33.99 2.50
CA ARG A 613 -25.93 -33.86 1.67
C ARG A 613 -26.28 -33.54 0.22
N ARG A 614 -27.29 -34.22 -0.36
CA ARG A 614 -27.79 -33.94 -1.71
C ARG A 614 -28.38 -32.52 -1.83
N ASP A 615 -29.15 -32.08 -0.85
CA ASP A 615 -29.68 -30.71 -0.80
C ASP A 615 -28.56 -29.66 -0.70
N PHE A 616 -27.52 -29.94 0.08
CA PHE A 616 -26.32 -29.09 0.17
C PHE A 616 -25.52 -29.05 -1.13
N LEU A 617 -25.36 -30.19 -1.82
CA LEU A 617 -24.74 -30.24 -3.16
C LEU A 617 -25.51 -29.40 -4.18
N SER A 618 -26.83 -29.53 -4.20
CA SER A 618 -27.68 -28.75 -5.12
C SER A 618 -27.48 -27.24 -4.92
N ARG A 619 -27.46 -26.77 -3.66
CA ARG A 619 -27.21 -25.36 -3.33
C ARG A 619 -25.81 -24.88 -3.72
N LEU A 620 -24.79 -25.69 -3.44
CA LEU A 620 -23.41 -25.34 -3.82
C LEU A 620 -23.23 -25.22 -5.34
N ILE A 621 -23.93 -26.03 -6.14
CA ILE A 621 -23.88 -25.90 -7.59
C ILE A 621 -24.48 -24.56 -8.04
N ASP A 622 -25.55 -24.10 -7.40
CA ASP A 622 -26.18 -22.82 -7.73
C ASP A 622 -25.27 -21.64 -7.38
N ASP A 623 -24.67 -21.66 -6.18
CA ASP A 623 -23.68 -20.67 -5.77
C ASP A 623 -22.48 -20.65 -6.74
N ALA A 624 -21.96 -21.81 -7.14
CA ALA A 624 -20.84 -21.91 -8.08
C ALA A 624 -21.14 -21.23 -9.42
N ASN A 625 -22.37 -21.42 -9.92
CA ASN A 625 -22.86 -20.82 -11.15
C ASN A 625 -23.07 -19.30 -10.99
N GLU A 626 -23.60 -18.85 -9.86
CA GLU A 626 -23.80 -17.42 -9.57
C GLU A 626 -22.46 -16.64 -9.57
N PHE A 627 -21.40 -17.25 -9.02
CA PHE A 627 -20.05 -16.66 -9.02
C PHE A 627 -19.22 -16.96 -10.28
N GLY A 628 -19.76 -17.69 -11.26
CA GLY A 628 -19.09 -17.99 -12.52
C GLY A 628 -17.90 -18.96 -12.44
N ASP A 629 -17.83 -19.84 -11.43
CA ASP A 629 -16.80 -20.91 -11.34
C ASP A 629 -17.26 -22.17 -12.10
N VAL A 630 -17.13 -22.13 -13.43
CA VAL A 630 -17.59 -23.21 -14.33
C VAL A 630 -16.95 -24.57 -13.97
N GLY A 631 -15.69 -24.57 -13.53
CA GLY A 631 -14.96 -25.79 -13.16
C GLY A 631 -15.49 -26.46 -11.89
N ASP A 632 -15.75 -25.68 -10.83
CA ASP A 632 -16.34 -26.23 -9.60
C ASP A 632 -17.81 -26.62 -9.80
N ALA A 633 -18.58 -25.84 -10.56
CA ALA A 633 -19.97 -26.17 -10.89
C ALA A 633 -20.08 -27.53 -11.60
N LEU A 634 -19.22 -27.79 -12.59
CA LEU A 634 -19.18 -29.06 -13.31
C LEU A 634 -18.78 -30.23 -12.39
N ARG A 635 -17.76 -30.05 -11.55
CA ARG A 635 -17.32 -31.09 -10.61
C ARG A 635 -18.42 -31.46 -9.62
N LEU A 636 -19.06 -30.45 -9.01
CA LEU A 636 -20.15 -30.65 -8.03
C LEU A 636 -21.39 -31.27 -8.70
N ALA A 637 -21.72 -30.86 -9.92
CA ALA A 637 -22.84 -31.44 -10.67
C ALA A 637 -22.62 -32.92 -11.03
N ARG A 638 -21.39 -33.34 -11.37
CA ARG A 638 -21.06 -34.76 -11.55
C ARG A 638 -21.27 -35.56 -10.27
N MET A 639 -20.79 -35.06 -9.14
CA MET A 639 -20.99 -35.71 -7.84
C MET A 639 -22.48 -35.82 -7.48
N PHE A 640 -23.26 -34.77 -7.70
CA PHE A 640 -24.70 -34.76 -7.42
C PHE A 640 -25.49 -35.73 -8.32
N TYR A 641 -25.12 -35.81 -9.60
CA TYR A 641 -25.71 -36.79 -10.52
C TYR A 641 -25.34 -38.24 -10.17
N GLU A 642 -24.12 -38.50 -9.70
CA GLU A 642 -23.72 -39.83 -9.24
C GLU A 642 -24.50 -40.24 -7.99
N GLU A 643 -24.61 -39.36 -6.98
CA GLU A 643 -25.33 -39.63 -5.72
C GLU A 643 -26.85 -39.83 -5.91
N THR A 644 -27.43 -39.36 -7.02
CA THR A 644 -28.85 -39.54 -7.34
C THR A 644 -29.12 -40.74 -8.26
N SER A 645 -28.09 -41.44 -8.75
CA SER A 645 -28.22 -42.50 -9.76
C SER A 645 -28.99 -43.73 -9.29
N GLU A 646 -29.00 -44.00 -7.98
CA GLU A 646 -29.68 -45.15 -7.37
C GLU A 646 -31.12 -44.82 -6.90
N LEU A 647 -31.59 -43.58 -7.07
CA LEU A 647 -32.93 -43.19 -6.65
C LEU A 647 -34.02 -43.82 -7.54
N PRO A 648 -35.14 -44.30 -6.97
CA PRO A 648 -36.27 -44.80 -7.76
C PRO A 648 -36.80 -43.71 -8.70
N GLN A 649 -36.93 -44.04 -9.99
CA GLN A 649 -37.53 -43.14 -10.97
C GLN A 649 -39.06 -43.33 -11.02
N PRO A 650 -39.84 -42.24 -11.22
CA PRO A 650 -39.38 -40.87 -11.50
C PRO A 650 -39.16 -40.04 -10.21
N SER A 651 -37.99 -39.42 -10.07
CA SER A 651 -37.58 -38.64 -8.87
C SER A 651 -37.24 -37.18 -9.20
N ARG A 652 -37.74 -36.24 -8.38
CA ARG A 652 -37.44 -34.80 -8.51
C ARG A 652 -35.96 -34.50 -8.33
N GLU A 653 -35.32 -35.12 -7.32
CA GLU A 653 -33.89 -34.94 -7.04
C GLU A 653 -33.03 -35.42 -8.22
N ARG A 654 -33.46 -36.51 -8.88
CA ARG A 654 -32.79 -37.04 -10.07
C ARG A 654 -32.94 -36.10 -11.26
N ALA A 655 -34.14 -35.54 -11.45
CA ALA A 655 -34.38 -34.56 -12.51
C ALA A 655 -33.54 -33.28 -12.30
N ASP A 656 -33.47 -32.77 -11.06
CA ASP A 656 -32.63 -31.61 -10.70
C ASP A 656 -31.14 -31.87 -10.99
N ALA A 657 -30.63 -33.02 -10.55
CA ALA A 657 -29.23 -33.40 -10.79
C ALA A 657 -28.92 -33.56 -12.29
N SER A 658 -29.85 -34.15 -13.06
CA SER A 658 -29.71 -34.32 -14.51
C SER A 658 -29.69 -32.98 -15.24
N ALA A 659 -30.57 -32.05 -14.85
CA ALA A 659 -30.59 -30.70 -15.39
C ALA A 659 -29.30 -29.93 -15.06
N LYS A 660 -28.88 -29.91 -13.80
CA LYS A 660 -27.66 -29.19 -13.36
C LYS A 660 -26.41 -29.71 -14.05
N LEU A 661 -26.28 -31.04 -14.20
CA LEU A 661 -25.16 -31.64 -14.96
C LEU A 661 -25.26 -31.28 -16.45
N GLY A 662 -26.43 -31.41 -17.07
CA GLY A 662 -26.63 -31.06 -18.48
C GLY A 662 -26.27 -29.60 -18.79
N PHE A 663 -26.66 -28.65 -17.92
CA PHE A 663 -26.28 -27.24 -18.07
C PHE A 663 -24.79 -26.99 -17.83
N ALA A 664 -24.17 -27.64 -16.85
CA ALA A 664 -22.73 -27.51 -16.61
C ALA A 664 -21.90 -28.08 -17.78
N LEU A 665 -22.33 -29.18 -18.37
CA LEU A 665 -21.71 -29.79 -19.56
C LEU A 665 -21.88 -28.92 -20.81
N SER A 666 -22.99 -28.16 -20.91
CA SER A 666 -23.22 -27.21 -22.01
C SER A 666 -22.19 -26.06 -22.05
N ALA A 667 -21.45 -25.86 -20.96
CA ALA A 667 -20.36 -24.89 -20.84
C ALA A 667 -18.95 -25.53 -20.89
N SER A 668 -18.86 -26.85 -21.13
CA SER A 668 -17.59 -27.60 -21.23
C SER A 668 -16.92 -27.41 -22.59
N GLU A 669 -15.60 -27.53 -22.64
CA GLU A 669 -14.82 -27.55 -23.90
C GLU A 669 -14.71 -28.96 -24.51
N ASP A 670 -15.14 -30.01 -23.80
CA ASP A 670 -15.08 -31.41 -24.25
C ASP A 670 -16.26 -31.76 -25.17
N GLU A 671 -15.95 -32.26 -26.37
CA GLU A 671 -16.93 -32.63 -27.40
C GLU A 671 -17.89 -33.75 -26.94
N GLN A 672 -17.44 -34.68 -26.10
CA GLN A 672 -18.30 -35.74 -25.53
C GLN A 672 -19.26 -35.20 -24.47
N ASP A 673 -18.80 -34.25 -23.66
CA ASP A 673 -19.62 -33.57 -22.66
C ASP A 673 -20.72 -32.73 -23.35
N LEU A 674 -20.36 -31.98 -24.39
CA LEU A 674 -21.28 -31.17 -25.19
C LEU A 674 -22.35 -32.03 -25.89
N ALA A 675 -21.99 -33.22 -26.39
CA ALA A 675 -22.94 -34.15 -27.00
C ALA A 675 -23.93 -34.75 -25.97
N ARG A 676 -23.48 -34.93 -24.72
CA ARG A 676 -24.29 -35.52 -23.64
C ARG A 676 -25.21 -34.51 -22.95
N ALA A 677 -24.84 -33.23 -22.94
CA ALA A 677 -25.61 -32.14 -22.34
C ALA A 677 -27.10 -32.08 -22.74
N PRO A 678 -27.49 -32.09 -24.04
CA PRO A 678 -28.90 -32.00 -24.43
C PRO A 678 -29.71 -33.25 -24.03
N VAL A 679 -29.07 -34.42 -23.97
CA VAL A 679 -29.73 -35.68 -23.55
C VAL A 679 -30.14 -35.61 -22.08
N LEU A 680 -29.25 -35.11 -21.22
CA LEU A 680 -29.52 -34.98 -19.79
C LEU A 680 -30.58 -33.91 -19.47
N ILE A 681 -30.60 -32.80 -20.23
CA ILE A 681 -31.64 -31.78 -20.11
C ILE A 681 -33.00 -32.35 -20.52
N ALA A 682 -33.04 -33.17 -21.60
CA ALA A 682 -34.26 -33.84 -22.03
C ALA A 682 -34.75 -34.92 -21.05
N GLU A 683 -33.83 -35.66 -20.43
CA GLU A 683 -34.14 -36.63 -19.37
C GLU A 683 -34.83 -35.94 -18.17
N ALA A 684 -34.30 -34.79 -17.74
CA ALA A 684 -34.87 -34.00 -16.65
C ALA A 684 -36.29 -33.50 -16.97
N ASP A 685 -36.49 -32.94 -18.17
CA ASP A 685 -37.79 -32.45 -18.65
C ASP A 685 -38.83 -33.59 -18.69
N ALA A 686 -38.48 -34.74 -19.29
CA ALA A 686 -39.36 -35.90 -19.37
C ALA A 686 -39.75 -36.44 -17.98
N THR A 687 -38.77 -36.53 -17.07
CA THR A 687 -38.99 -37.01 -15.70
C THR A 687 -39.95 -36.11 -14.93
N LEU A 688 -39.80 -34.78 -15.03
CA LEU A 688 -40.69 -33.85 -14.34
C LEU A 688 -42.10 -33.87 -14.91
N ARG A 689 -42.24 -33.97 -16.24
CA ARG A 689 -43.55 -34.10 -16.89
C ARG A 689 -44.28 -35.39 -16.47
N GLU A 690 -43.57 -36.51 -16.40
CA GLU A 690 -44.14 -37.78 -15.92
C GLU A 690 -44.63 -37.66 -14.47
N ARG A 691 -43.83 -37.05 -13.59
CA ARG A 691 -44.23 -36.83 -12.18
C ARG A 691 -45.45 -35.93 -12.07
N MET A 692 -45.49 -34.84 -12.84
CA MET A 692 -46.61 -33.91 -12.87
C MET A 692 -47.89 -34.56 -13.43
N ALA A 693 -47.76 -35.50 -14.36
CA ALA A 693 -48.89 -36.29 -14.88
C ALA A 693 -49.44 -37.27 -13.82
N LEU A 694 -48.58 -37.84 -12.97
CA LEU A 694 -48.98 -38.72 -11.87
C LEU A 694 -49.62 -37.93 -10.71
N LYS A 695 -49.02 -36.80 -10.34
CA LYS A 695 -49.50 -35.91 -9.28
C LYS A 695 -49.06 -34.47 -9.58
N PRO A 696 -49.99 -33.54 -9.81
CA PRO A 696 -49.66 -32.13 -9.95
C PRO A 696 -48.96 -31.61 -8.69
N ASP A 697 -47.69 -31.22 -8.81
CA ASP A 697 -46.88 -30.67 -7.72
C ASP A 697 -46.24 -29.34 -8.15
N SER A 698 -46.39 -28.31 -7.31
CA SER A 698 -45.88 -26.98 -7.62
C SER A 698 -44.35 -26.93 -7.64
N ALA A 699 -43.66 -27.77 -6.87
CA ALA A 699 -42.20 -27.80 -6.86
C ALA A 699 -41.63 -28.46 -8.12
N ASP A 700 -42.25 -29.53 -8.63
CA ASP A 700 -41.90 -30.13 -9.93
C ASP A 700 -42.13 -29.12 -11.08
N ALA A 701 -43.21 -28.35 -11.02
CA ALA A 701 -43.49 -27.28 -11.98
C ALA A 701 -42.46 -26.14 -11.94
N MET A 702 -42.05 -25.66 -10.75
CA MET A 702 -41.05 -24.58 -10.65
C MET A 702 -39.66 -25.02 -11.12
N LEU A 703 -39.29 -26.28 -10.83
CA LEU A 703 -38.04 -26.85 -11.35
C LEU A 703 -38.08 -26.95 -12.88
N LEU A 704 -39.19 -27.39 -13.45
CA LEU A 704 -39.39 -27.43 -14.90
C LEU A 704 -39.28 -26.03 -15.53
N VAL A 705 -39.91 -25.01 -14.93
CA VAL A 705 -39.78 -23.61 -15.38
C VAL A 705 -38.31 -23.17 -15.42
N SER A 706 -37.54 -23.42 -14.35
CA SER A 706 -36.11 -23.06 -14.32
C SER A 706 -35.27 -23.74 -15.42
N ILE A 707 -35.63 -24.97 -15.80
CA ILE A 707 -34.97 -25.72 -16.87
C ILE A 707 -35.33 -25.10 -18.23
N LEU A 708 -36.60 -24.78 -18.46
CA LEU A 708 -37.08 -24.17 -19.69
C LEU A 708 -36.45 -22.77 -19.90
N GLU A 709 -36.34 -21.96 -18.85
CA GLU A 709 -35.68 -20.65 -18.89
C GLU A 709 -34.20 -20.75 -19.28
N ARG A 710 -33.45 -21.69 -18.70
CA ARG A 710 -32.04 -21.92 -19.07
C ARG A 710 -31.88 -22.47 -20.48
N ARG A 711 -32.80 -23.32 -20.93
CA ARG A 711 -32.82 -23.84 -22.31
C ARG A 711 -33.08 -22.74 -23.34
N LEU A 712 -33.96 -21.80 -23.01
CA LEU A 712 -34.22 -20.61 -23.82
C LEU A 712 -32.95 -19.75 -23.99
N ALA A 713 -32.15 -19.61 -22.94
CA ALA A 713 -30.88 -18.87 -22.99
C ALA A 713 -29.80 -19.56 -23.85
N LEU A 714 -29.78 -20.90 -23.91
CA LEU A 714 -28.79 -21.68 -24.67
C LEU A 714 -29.08 -21.76 -26.18
N ASN A 715 -30.32 -21.53 -26.61
CA ASN A 715 -30.71 -21.60 -28.03
C ASN A 715 -31.34 -20.28 -28.53
N PRO A 716 -30.56 -19.18 -28.63
CA PRO A 716 -31.07 -17.87 -29.02
C PRO A 716 -31.53 -17.78 -30.49
N LYS A 717 -31.26 -18.80 -31.31
CA LYS A 717 -31.64 -18.86 -32.73
C LYS A 717 -32.98 -19.60 -32.98
N GLY A 718 -33.52 -20.30 -31.98
CA GLY A 718 -34.82 -20.97 -32.09
C GLY A 718 -36.00 -20.02 -31.94
N ASP A 719 -37.21 -20.48 -32.30
CA ASP A 719 -38.45 -19.74 -31.98
C ASP A 719 -38.70 -19.78 -30.46
N PRO A 720 -38.62 -18.64 -29.74
CA PRO A 720 -38.75 -18.62 -28.29
C PRO A 720 -40.21 -18.71 -27.82
N LEU A 721 -41.18 -18.42 -28.70
CA LEU A 721 -42.58 -18.23 -28.33
C LEU A 721 -43.23 -19.45 -27.67
N PRO A 722 -43.07 -20.69 -28.19
CA PRO A 722 -43.70 -21.86 -27.57
C PRO A 722 -43.20 -22.10 -26.14
N LEU A 723 -41.89 -21.97 -25.92
CA LEU A 723 -41.27 -22.16 -24.60
C LEU A 723 -41.67 -21.05 -23.62
N MET A 724 -41.65 -19.79 -24.06
CA MET A 724 -42.09 -18.66 -23.21
C MET A 724 -43.57 -18.76 -22.85
N THR A 725 -44.42 -19.22 -23.78
CA THR A 725 -45.86 -19.44 -23.52
C THR A 725 -46.05 -20.55 -22.48
N GLU A 726 -45.35 -21.67 -22.66
CA GLU A 726 -45.38 -22.79 -21.71
C GLU A 726 -44.91 -22.37 -20.30
N ILE A 727 -43.83 -21.59 -20.20
CA ILE A 727 -43.35 -21.05 -18.92
C ILE A 727 -44.44 -20.21 -18.24
N VAL A 728 -45.09 -19.31 -18.98
CA VAL A 728 -46.17 -18.46 -18.45
C VAL A 728 -47.37 -19.29 -18.01
N ASP A 729 -47.76 -20.32 -18.76
CA ASP A 729 -48.88 -21.19 -18.42
C ASP A 729 -48.60 -22.04 -17.16
N LEU A 730 -47.38 -22.56 -17.01
CA LEU A 730 -46.93 -23.26 -15.81
C LEU A 730 -46.94 -22.34 -14.58
N LEU A 731 -46.38 -21.14 -14.71
CA LEU A 731 -46.35 -20.14 -13.63
C LEU A 731 -47.77 -19.68 -13.26
N ALA A 732 -48.66 -19.50 -14.24
CA ALA A 732 -50.05 -19.11 -14.01
C ALA A 732 -50.85 -20.19 -13.30
N THR A 733 -50.67 -21.46 -13.70
CA THR A 733 -51.29 -22.63 -13.07
C THR A 733 -50.88 -22.76 -11.60
N HIS A 734 -49.61 -22.45 -11.28
CA HIS A 734 -49.04 -22.55 -9.95
C HIS A 734 -48.86 -21.19 -9.25
N TRP A 735 -49.80 -20.26 -9.45
CA TRP A 735 -49.73 -18.88 -8.94
C TRP A 735 -49.35 -18.78 -7.46
N GLN A 736 -49.86 -19.66 -6.58
CA GLN A 736 -49.57 -19.61 -5.14
C GLN A 736 -48.07 -19.64 -4.80
N VAL A 737 -47.26 -20.30 -5.65
CA VAL A 737 -45.80 -20.42 -5.48
C VAL A 737 -45.06 -19.48 -6.45
N ALA A 738 -45.64 -19.23 -7.62
CA ALA A 738 -45.05 -18.46 -8.72
C ALA A 738 -45.39 -16.95 -8.72
N ALA A 739 -46.12 -16.46 -7.72
CA ALA A 739 -46.74 -15.13 -7.71
C ALA A 739 -45.77 -13.98 -8.03
N HIS A 740 -44.51 -14.10 -7.62
CA HIS A 740 -43.47 -13.11 -7.85
C HIS A 740 -42.77 -13.22 -9.23
N ALA A 741 -42.79 -14.39 -9.86
CA ALA A 741 -42.10 -14.64 -11.13
C ALA A 741 -43.02 -14.44 -12.35
N LEU A 742 -44.32 -14.75 -12.22
CA LEU A 742 -45.28 -14.68 -13.33
C LEU A 742 -45.36 -13.30 -14.02
N PRO A 743 -45.39 -12.15 -13.31
CA PRO A 743 -45.47 -10.85 -13.98
C PRO A 743 -44.27 -10.57 -14.90
N ALA A 744 -43.06 -10.96 -14.49
CA ALA A 744 -41.84 -10.78 -15.28
C ALA A 744 -41.80 -11.73 -16.50
N ALA A 745 -42.29 -12.96 -16.34
CA ALA A 745 -42.41 -13.91 -17.45
C ALA A 745 -43.41 -13.42 -18.50
N ARG A 746 -44.56 -12.88 -18.10
CA ARG A 746 -45.56 -12.28 -19.01
C ARG A 746 -45.03 -11.04 -19.73
N GLU A 747 -44.25 -10.19 -19.05
CA GLU A 747 -43.57 -9.05 -19.67
C GLU A 747 -42.58 -9.50 -20.76
N THR A 748 -41.80 -10.56 -20.48
CA THR A 748 -40.85 -11.14 -21.43
C THR A 748 -41.56 -11.75 -22.64
N LEU A 749 -42.64 -12.50 -22.43
CA LEU A 749 -43.48 -13.04 -23.49
C LEU A 749 -44.14 -11.94 -24.32
N ALA A 750 -44.59 -10.85 -23.69
CA ALA A 750 -45.18 -9.71 -24.40
C ALA A 750 -44.19 -9.07 -25.39
N ARG A 751 -42.92 -8.90 -25.00
CA ARG A 751 -41.87 -8.39 -25.90
C ARG A 751 -41.64 -9.33 -27.08
N ALA A 752 -41.57 -10.64 -26.83
CA ALA A 752 -41.38 -11.62 -27.90
C ALA A 752 -42.56 -11.66 -28.87
N LEU A 753 -43.80 -11.54 -28.37
CA LEU A 753 -45.01 -11.47 -29.21
C LEU A 753 -45.06 -10.20 -30.06
N ASP A 754 -44.61 -9.05 -29.53
CA ASP A 754 -44.52 -7.80 -30.29
C ASP A 754 -43.49 -7.93 -31.44
N GLN A 755 -42.32 -8.48 -31.15
CA GLN A 755 -41.27 -8.75 -32.16
C GLN A 755 -41.72 -9.74 -33.23
N ALA A 756 -42.58 -10.69 -32.87
CA ALA A 756 -43.20 -11.66 -33.79
C ALA A 756 -44.40 -11.10 -34.57
N GLY A 757 -44.72 -9.80 -34.43
CA GLY A 757 -45.80 -9.14 -35.15
C GLY A 757 -47.21 -9.44 -34.61
N GLN A 758 -47.33 -9.84 -33.33
CA GLN A 758 -48.60 -10.11 -32.64
C GLN A 758 -48.89 -9.10 -31.52
N PRO A 759 -49.06 -7.79 -31.83
CA PRO A 759 -49.17 -6.74 -30.82
C PRO A 759 -50.42 -6.86 -29.94
N GLY A 760 -51.52 -7.39 -30.48
CA GLY A 760 -52.75 -7.62 -29.69
C GLY A 760 -52.55 -8.65 -28.57
N ALA A 761 -51.81 -9.72 -28.85
CA ALA A 761 -51.46 -10.74 -27.86
C ALA A 761 -50.42 -10.20 -26.85
N ALA A 762 -49.46 -9.40 -27.31
CA ALA A 762 -48.49 -8.72 -26.45
C ALA A 762 -49.17 -7.79 -25.42
N GLU A 763 -50.14 -6.97 -25.87
CA GLU A 763 -50.87 -6.06 -24.99
C GLU A 763 -51.68 -6.82 -23.92
N GLN A 764 -52.32 -7.93 -24.30
CA GLN A 764 -53.05 -8.80 -23.36
C GLN A 764 -52.13 -9.37 -22.27
N GLN A 765 -50.91 -9.77 -22.62
CA GLN A 765 -49.94 -10.27 -21.65
C GLN A 765 -49.46 -9.18 -20.69
N LEU A 766 -49.24 -7.94 -21.16
CA LEU A 766 -48.88 -6.81 -20.31
C LEU A 766 -50.02 -6.44 -19.33
N LEU A 767 -51.26 -6.44 -19.80
CA LEU A 767 -52.44 -6.20 -18.95
C LEU A 767 -52.61 -7.30 -17.89
N ALA A 768 -52.42 -8.56 -18.28
CA ALA A 768 -52.42 -9.70 -17.35
C ALA A 768 -51.29 -9.58 -16.31
N ALA A 769 -50.08 -9.19 -16.73
CA ALA A 769 -48.96 -8.96 -15.82
C ALA A 769 -49.25 -7.87 -14.77
N GLN A 770 -49.89 -6.77 -15.18
CA GLN A 770 -50.31 -5.70 -14.26
C GLN A 770 -51.38 -6.18 -13.28
N ALA A 771 -52.37 -6.94 -13.74
CA ALA A 771 -53.42 -7.49 -12.89
C ALA A 771 -52.87 -8.50 -11.87
N ASP A 772 -51.95 -9.35 -12.29
CA ASP A 772 -51.25 -10.32 -11.44
C ASP A 772 -50.40 -9.60 -10.39
N PHE A 773 -49.61 -8.60 -10.80
CA PHE A 773 -48.79 -7.81 -9.87
C PHE A 773 -49.65 -7.03 -8.84
N ALA A 774 -50.82 -6.53 -9.24
CA ALA A 774 -51.74 -5.82 -8.35
C ALA A 774 -52.30 -6.71 -7.22
N ARG A 775 -52.33 -8.04 -7.40
CA ARG A 775 -52.78 -9.01 -6.39
C ARG A 775 -51.72 -9.29 -5.31
N LEU A 776 -50.48 -8.83 -5.46
CA LEU A 776 -49.38 -9.07 -4.51
C LEU A 776 -49.41 -8.08 -3.32
N PRO A 777 -49.50 -8.56 -2.06
CA PRO A 777 -49.68 -7.70 -0.88
C PRO A 777 -48.42 -6.91 -0.44
N ALA A 778 -47.23 -7.26 -0.91
CA ALA A 778 -45.95 -6.76 -0.36
C ALA A 778 -44.98 -6.11 -1.37
N ALA A 779 -45.44 -5.73 -2.57
CA ALA A 779 -44.55 -5.16 -3.57
C ALA A 779 -44.28 -3.65 -3.34
N PRO A 780 -43.01 -3.18 -3.44
CA PRO A 780 -42.69 -1.75 -3.34
C PRO A 780 -43.40 -0.95 -4.45
N ALA A 781 -43.81 0.28 -4.11
CA ALA A 781 -44.66 1.12 -4.97
C ALA A 781 -44.05 1.33 -6.37
N TYR A 782 -42.72 1.47 -6.46
CA TYR A 782 -42.02 1.58 -7.75
C TYR A 782 -42.22 0.37 -8.67
N ALA A 783 -42.07 -0.85 -8.15
CA ALA A 783 -42.23 -2.08 -8.95
C ALA A 783 -43.67 -2.25 -9.45
N ARG A 784 -44.65 -1.80 -8.66
CA ARG A 784 -46.07 -1.76 -9.06
C ARG A 784 -46.36 -0.83 -10.23
N HIS A 785 -45.58 0.23 -10.36
CA HIS A 785 -45.78 1.24 -11.40
C HIS A 785 -44.93 0.99 -12.64
N SER A 786 -43.81 0.27 -12.54
CA SER A 786 -42.93 -0.07 -13.69
C SER A 786 -43.70 -0.69 -14.86
N LEU A 787 -44.54 -1.69 -14.60
CA LEU A 787 -45.34 -2.35 -15.66
C LEU A 787 -46.33 -1.40 -16.36
N THR A 788 -46.80 -0.36 -15.66
CA THR A 788 -47.60 0.70 -16.28
C THR A 788 -46.75 1.54 -17.25
N PHE A 789 -45.50 1.81 -16.89
CA PHE A 789 -44.57 2.54 -17.76
C PHE A 789 -44.15 1.72 -18.98
N ASP A 790 -43.96 0.42 -18.82
CA ASP A 790 -43.64 -0.50 -19.92
C ASP A 790 -44.81 -0.61 -20.91
N HIS A 791 -46.05 -0.67 -20.42
CA HIS A 791 -47.25 -0.63 -21.27
C HIS A 791 -47.42 0.71 -21.99
N ALA A 792 -47.11 1.84 -21.34
CA ALA A 792 -47.11 3.14 -22.01
C ALA A 792 -46.06 3.21 -23.14
N TRP A 793 -44.87 2.63 -22.95
CA TRP A 793 -43.87 2.53 -24.01
C TRP A 793 -44.33 1.66 -25.17
N PHE A 794 -44.95 0.51 -24.89
CA PHE A 794 -45.55 -0.35 -25.90
C PHE A 794 -46.65 0.38 -26.70
N LEU A 795 -47.52 1.14 -26.05
CA LEU A 795 -48.53 1.93 -26.76
C LEU A 795 -47.91 2.97 -27.72
N LEU A 796 -46.74 3.52 -27.39
CA LEU A 796 -46.00 4.40 -28.30
C LEU A 796 -45.42 3.64 -29.50
N THR A 797 -44.93 2.41 -29.34
CA THR A 797 -44.44 1.60 -30.49
C THR A 797 -45.59 1.28 -31.45
N GLN A 798 -46.79 1.05 -30.92
CA GLN A 798 -48.03 0.86 -31.70
C GLN A 798 -48.64 2.15 -32.28
N ARG A 799 -47.94 3.29 -32.19
CA ARG A 799 -48.41 4.61 -32.64
C ARG A 799 -49.72 5.07 -31.98
N ARG A 800 -49.95 4.73 -30.71
CA ARG A 800 -51.09 5.16 -29.88
C ARG A 800 -50.66 6.15 -28.77
N PRO A 801 -50.22 7.38 -29.12
CA PRO A 801 -49.65 8.33 -28.16
C PRO A 801 -50.65 8.92 -27.17
N GLU A 802 -51.95 8.93 -27.50
CA GLU A 802 -52.99 9.43 -26.57
C GLU A 802 -53.22 8.46 -25.42
N ASP A 803 -53.39 7.18 -25.73
CA ASP A 803 -53.54 6.11 -24.76
C ASP A 803 -52.31 6.03 -23.84
N ALA A 804 -51.10 6.13 -24.41
CA ALA A 804 -49.85 6.17 -23.65
C ALA A 804 -49.78 7.37 -22.69
N SER A 805 -50.20 8.56 -23.15
CA SER A 805 -50.19 9.78 -22.33
C SER A 805 -51.21 9.69 -21.20
N GLU A 806 -52.41 9.19 -21.46
CA GLU A 806 -53.47 9.06 -20.46
C GLU A 806 -53.08 8.05 -19.38
N LEU A 807 -52.42 6.94 -19.76
CA LEU A 807 -51.96 5.90 -18.83
C LEU A 807 -50.98 6.45 -17.77
N VAL A 808 -50.09 7.37 -18.15
CA VAL A 808 -49.06 7.94 -17.25
C VAL A 808 -49.42 9.29 -16.66
N LYS A 809 -50.53 9.90 -17.09
CA LYS A 809 -50.97 11.25 -16.69
C LYS A 809 -51.05 11.45 -15.19
N ARG A 810 -51.51 10.44 -14.44
CA ARG A 810 -51.60 10.48 -12.98
C ARG A 810 -50.25 10.69 -12.29
N PHE A 811 -49.14 10.33 -12.94
CA PHE A 811 -47.78 10.47 -12.40
C PHE A 811 -47.13 11.82 -12.74
N LEU A 812 -47.78 12.68 -13.53
CA LEU A 812 -47.27 14.01 -13.85
C LEU A 812 -47.47 15.01 -12.69
N VAL A 813 -48.40 14.73 -11.78
CA VAL A 813 -48.70 15.54 -10.59
C VAL A 813 -47.61 15.36 -9.53
N ARG A 814 -47.17 16.47 -8.91
CA ARG A 814 -46.13 16.47 -7.87
C ARG A 814 -46.72 15.96 -6.55
N HIS A 815 -46.25 14.80 -6.08
CA HIS A 815 -46.53 14.28 -4.74
C HIS A 815 -45.21 13.99 -4.00
N GLU A 816 -45.21 14.36 -2.72
CA GLU A 816 -44.24 14.22 -1.59
C GLU A 816 -42.82 13.58 -1.75
N ASP A 817 -41.96 13.90 -0.78
CA ASP A 817 -40.49 13.74 -0.75
C ASP A 817 -39.94 12.30 -0.70
N SER A 818 -40.39 11.38 -1.56
CA SER A 818 -39.78 10.04 -1.71
C SER A 818 -38.97 9.89 -3.00
N ALA A 819 -37.78 9.29 -2.91
CA ALA A 819 -36.89 9.09 -4.05
C ALA A 819 -37.49 8.17 -5.15
N GLU A 820 -38.44 7.30 -4.78
CA GLU A 820 -39.14 6.40 -5.73
C GLU A 820 -40.17 7.15 -6.57
N GLN A 821 -41.00 8.01 -5.96
CA GLN A 821 -42.00 8.81 -6.67
C GLN A 821 -41.35 9.81 -7.65
N TYR A 822 -40.14 10.28 -7.31
CA TYR A 822 -39.35 11.15 -8.17
C TYR A 822 -38.93 10.47 -9.49
N GLN A 823 -38.56 9.19 -9.46
CA GLN A 823 -38.19 8.43 -10.65
C GLN A 823 -39.40 8.19 -11.55
N LEU A 824 -40.53 7.77 -10.98
CA LEU A 824 -41.77 7.55 -11.72
C LEU A 824 -42.28 8.83 -12.40
N GLN A 825 -42.18 9.96 -11.69
CA GLN A 825 -42.56 11.25 -12.25
C GLN A 825 -41.67 11.63 -13.44
N ARG A 826 -40.35 11.45 -13.32
CA ARG A 826 -39.41 11.70 -14.42
C ARG A 826 -39.71 10.85 -15.66
N ASP A 827 -39.96 9.55 -15.48
CA ASP A 827 -40.27 8.65 -16.58
C ASP A 827 -41.61 9.01 -17.26
N ALA A 828 -42.60 9.48 -16.49
CA ALA A 828 -43.87 9.99 -17.03
C ALA A 828 -43.70 11.25 -17.90
N TYR A 829 -42.85 12.19 -17.47
CA TYR A 829 -42.52 13.36 -18.27
C TYR A 829 -41.80 12.97 -19.57
N LEU A 830 -40.91 11.97 -19.54
CA LEU A 830 -40.20 11.49 -20.74
C LEU A 830 -41.17 10.87 -21.75
N LEU A 831 -42.04 9.96 -21.31
CA LEU A 831 -43.05 9.32 -22.15
C LEU A 831 -44.03 10.35 -22.75
N THR A 832 -44.49 11.30 -21.95
CA THR A 832 -45.40 12.36 -22.43
C THR A 832 -44.71 13.29 -23.43
N ALA A 833 -43.40 13.57 -23.25
CA ALA A 833 -42.60 14.31 -24.22
C ALA A 833 -42.47 13.55 -25.56
N VAL A 834 -42.25 12.24 -25.53
CA VAL A 834 -42.18 11.40 -26.74
C VAL A 834 -43.54 11.32 -27.43
N ALA A 835 -44.63 11.13 -26.67
CA ALA A 835 -45.99 11.16 -27.20
C ALA A 835 -46.32 12.50 -27.87
N ALA A 836 -45.95 13.63 -27.24
CA ALA A 836 -46.09 14.96 -27.82
C ALA A 836 -45.28 15.14 -29.12
N ARG A 837 -44.07 14.56 -29.19
CA ARG A 837 -43.25 14.56 -30.41
C ARG A 837 -43.93 13.82 -31.55
N MET A 838 -44.52 12.65 -31.28
CA MET A 838 -45.24 11.86 -32.30
C MET A 838 -46.45 12.60 -32.86
N ARG A 839 -47.09 13.46 -32.05
CA ARG A 839 -48.19 14.34 -32.47
C ARG A 839 -47.73 15.63 -33.17
N GLY A 840 -46.43 15.92 -33.18
CA GLY A 840 -45.90 17.20 -33.68
C GLY A 840 -46.14 18.40 -32.76
N ASP A 841 -46.53 18.19 -31.50
CA ASP A 841 -46.69 19.27 -30.51
C ASP A 841 -45.35 19.62 -29.85
N TRP A 842 -44.53 20.38 -30.59
CA TRP A 842 -43.21 20.80 -30.14
C TRP A 842 -43.24 21.71 -28.90
N ARG A 843 -44.37 22.36 -28.59
CA ARG A 843 -44.50 23.16 -27.36
C ARG A 843 -44.61 22.26 -26.14
N ALA A 844 -45.41 21.20 -26.22
CA ALA A 844 -45.50 20.19 -25.17
C ALA A 844 -44.18 19.40 -25.01
N VAL A 845 -43.51 19.02 -26.12
CA VAL A 845 -42.19 18.38 -26.07
C VAL A 845 -41.20 19.23 -25.26
N LYS A 846 -41.12 20.53 -25.59
CA LYS A 846 -40.26 21.47 -24.88
C LYS A 846 -40.64 21.58 -23.41
N ALA A 847 -41.93 21.71 -23.09
CA ALA A 847 -42.39 21.86 -21.71
C ALA A 847 -41.99 20.64 -20.86
N HIS A 848 -42.28 19.44 -21.33
CA HIS A 848 -41.99 18.20 -20.61
C HIS A 848 -40.49 17.91 -20.55
N ALA A 849 -39.75 18.03 -21.65
CA ALA A 849 -38.30 17.80 -21.66
C ALA A 849 -37.54 18.80 -20.78
N SER A 850 -38.02 20.05 -20.69
CA SER A 850 -37.44 21.06 -19.79
C SER A 850 -37.65 20.72 -18.32
N VAL A 851 -38.77 20.07 -17.96
CA VAL A 851 -39.00 19.60 -16.58
C VAL A 851 -38.04 18.48 -16.24
N ILE A 852 -37.78 17.55 -17.18
CA ILE A 852 -36.84 16.44 -16.96
C ILE A 852 -35.42 16.94 -16.64
N LEU A 853 -34.97 17.96 -17.37
CA LEU A 853 -33.65 18.57 -17.15
C LEU A 853 -33.57 19.45 -15.90
N LYS A 854 -34.71 19.80 -15.29
CA LYS A 854 -34.81 20.55 -14.03
C LYS A 854 -34.90 19.66 -12.79
N PHE A 855 -35.02 18.35 -12.95
CA PHE A 855 -35.00 17.44 -11.82
C PHE A 855 -33.62 17.48 -11.13
N GLU A 856 -33.49 18.24 -10.04
CA GLU A 856 -32.35 18.22 -9.12
C GLU A 856 -32.32 16.91 -8.32
N SER A 857 -31.18 16.24 -8.22
CA SER A 857 -31.05 14.99 -7.45
C SER A 857 -31.40 15.22 -5.97
N ILE A 858 -32.52 14.66 -5.50
CA ILE A 858 -32.89 14.68 -4.08
C ILE A 858 -31.86 13.87 -3.27
N SER A 859 -31.36 14.49 -2.20
CA SER A 859 -30.54 13.88 -1.17
C SER A 859 -31.37 13.03 -0.20
N SER A 860 -30.96 11.77 -0.03
CA SER A 860 -31.08 10.92 1.16
C SER A 860 -32.26 11.13 2.12
N SER A 861 -33.26 10.24 2.08
CA SER A 861 -34.06 9.90 3.26
C SER A 861 -33.28 8.91 4.12
N GLY A 862 -32.78 9.31 5.28
CA GLY A 862 -31.83 8.56 6.10
C GLY A 862 -32.33 7.23 6.69
N ASN A 863 -32.35 6.16 5.89
CA ASN A 863 -32.53 4.78 6.34
C ASN A 863 -31.62 3.83 5.54
N GLY A 864 -30.51 3.39 6.14
CA GLY A 864 -29.41 2.70 5.47
C GLY A 864 -29.69 1.27 4.96
N LEU A 865 -30.77 0.62 5.40
CA LEU A 865 -31.10 -0.75 4.96
C LEU A 865 -31.93 -0.80 3.68
N VAL A 866 -32.65 0.27 3.34
CA VAL A 866 -33.43 0.37 2.09
C VAL A 866 -32.55 0.87 0.93
N GLU A 867 -31.48 1.62 1.21
CA GLU A 867 -30.57 2.10 0.17
C GLU A 867 -29.64 1.02 -0.39
N PHE A 868 -29.32 -0.02 0.37
CA PHE A 868 -28.48 -1.14 -0.10
C PHE A 868 -29.16 -1.94 -1.23
N PHE A 869 -30.47 -2.16 -1.15
CA PHE A 869 -31.23 -2.87 -2.20
C PHE A 869 -31.60 -1.99 -3.41
N MET A 870 -31.60 -0.66 -3.28
CA MET A 870 -31.95 0.27 -4.37
C MET A 870 -30.75 0.92 -5.06
N ALA A 871 -29.53 0.78 -4.52
CA ALA A 871 -28.32 1.43 -5.03
C ALA A 871 -27.86 0.94 -6.41
N ALA A 872 -28.14 -0.32 -6.78
CA ALA A 872 -27.77 -0.87 -8.09
C ALA A 872 -28.54 -0.22 -9.26
N ARG A 873 -29.75 0.31 -9.03
CA ARG A 873 -30.56 1.01 -10.05
C ARG A 873 -30.39 2.53 -10.04
N ARG A 874 -29.81 3.13 -9.00
CA ARG A 874 -29.64 4.59 -8.85
C ARG A 874 -28.46 5.19 -9.63
N ALA A 875 -27.54 4.38 -10.15
CA ALA A 875 -26.36 4.85 -10.90
C ALA A 875 -26.66 5.56 -12.25
N LYS A 876 -27.92 5.59 -12.71
CA LYS A 876 -28.33 6.27 -13.96
C LYS A 876 -28.92 7.68 -13.78
N ALA A 877 -29.15 8.16 -12.55
CA ALA A 877 -29.93 9.39 -12.33
C ALA A 877 -29.14 10.72 -12.33
N VAL A 878 -27.79 10.70 -12.41
CA VAL A 878 -26.94 11.91 -12.53
C VAL A 878 -26.40 12.10 -13.96
N GLN A 879 -26.88 11.31 -14.91
CA GLN A 879 -26.65 11.57 -16.33
C GLN A 879 -27.58 12.70 -16.76
N LEU A 880 -27.08 13.72 -17.47
CA LEU A 880 -27.94 14.54 -18.33
C LEU A 880 -28.77 13.53 -19.13
N ASP A 881 -30.09 13.55 -18.96
CA ASP A 881 -30.94 12.58 -19.64
C ASP A 881 -30.84 12.90 -21.13
N MET A 882 -29.93 12.22 -21.81
CA MET A 882 -29.52 12.50 -23.18
C MET A 882 -30.75 12.48 -24.09
N ARG A 883 -31.75 11.64 -23.76
CA ARG A 883 -33.03 11.55 -24.45
C ARG A 883 -33.83 12.84 -24.29
N ALA A 884 -34.02 13.33 -23.07
CA ALA A 884 -34.71 14.60 -22.83
C ALA A 884 -33.98 15.81 -23.42
N ALA A 885 -32.64 15.83 -23.37
CA ALA A 885 -31.84 16.88 -23.98
C ALA A 885 -31.96 16.89 -25.51
N LEU A 886 -31.96 15.71 -26.16
CA LEU A 886 -32.17 15.59 -27.60
C LEU A 886 -33.60 16.00 -28.00
N LEU A 887 -34.62 15.57 -27.25
CA LEU A 887 -36.01 15.99 -27.46
C LEU A 887 -36.16 17.51 -27.35
N LEU A 888 -35.47 18.13 -26.39
CA LEU A 888 -35.46 19.58 -26.23
C LEU A 888 -34.75 20.28 -27.39
N VAL A 889 -33.61 19.76 -27.87
CA VAL A 889 -32.91 20.29 -29.05
C VAL A 889 -33.79 20.22 -30.30
N GLU A 890 -34.47 19.08 -30.52
CA GLU A 890 -35.41 18.93 -31.63
C GLU A 890 -36.58 19.91 -31.53
N ALA A 891 -37.17 20.05 -30.35
CA ALA A 891 -38.26 21.01 -30.12
C ALA A 891 -37.81 22.47 -30.34
N GLU A 892 -36.63 22.86 -29.86
CA GLU A 892 -36.08 24.22 -30.09
C GLU A 892 -35.82 24.48 -31.58
N ARG A 893 -35.34 23.47 -32.33
CA ARG A 893 -35.15 23.59 -33.79
C ARG A 893 -36.50 23.71 -34.52
N ALA A 894 -37.47 22.86 -34.19
CA ALA A 894 -38.81 22.91 -34.76
C ALA A 894 -39.54 24.23 -34.46
N LEU A 895 -39.29 24.82 -33.28
CA LEU A 895 -39.80 26.13 -32.87
C LEU A 895 -39.01 27.33 -33.44
N ARG A 896 -38.12 27.10 -34.43
CA ARG A 896 -37.26 28.11 -35.09
C ARG A 896 -36.33 28.87 -34.14
N ARG A 897 -35.87 28.24 -33.05
CA ARG A 897 -34.95 28.79 -32.04
C ARG A 897 -33.54 28.19 -32.16
N GLY A 898 -32.95 28.30 -33.36
CA GLY A 898 -31.66 27.67 -33.71
C GLY A 898 -30.53 27.97 -32.71
N LYS A 899 -30.40 29.23 -32.27
CA LYS A 899 -29.38 29.63 -31.28
C LYS A 899 -29.47 28.89 -29.95
N SER A 900 -30.70 28.59 -29.49
CA SER A 900 -30.94 27.85 -28.25
C SER A 900 -30.58 26.38 -28.40
N ALA A 901 -30.95 25.78 -29.54
CA ALA A 901 -30.60 24.40 -29.87
C ALA A 901 -29.08 24.20 -29.99
N ASP A 902 -28.36 25.13 -30.61
CA ASP A 902 -26.91 25.05 -30.78
C ASP A 902 -26.16 25.21 -29.45
N ALA A 903 -26.68 26.04 -28.54
CA ALA A 903 -26.17 26.17 -27.18
C ALA A 903 -26.32 24.85 -26.40
N LEU A 904 -27.49 24.20 -26.49
CA LEU A 904 -27.74 22.88 -25.88
C LEU A 904 -26.80 21.81 -26.45
N VAL A 905 -26.64 21.74 -27.78
CA VAL A 905 -25.73 20.80 -28.45
C VAL A 905 -24.28 21.02 -28.02
N LYS A 906 -23.86 22.29 -27.89
CA LYS A 906 -22.51 22.65 -27.44
C LYS A 906 -22.26 22.18 -26.00
N GLU A 907 -23.26 22.31 -25.12
CA GLU A 907 -23.18 21.84 -23.74
C GLU A 907 -23.14 20.30 -23.67
N MET A 908 -23.98 19.60 -24.43
CA MET A 908 -23.93 18.15 -24.55
C MET A 908 -22.55 17.66 -25.04
N ARG A 909 -21.96 18.33 -26.05
CA ARG A 909 -20.63 17.98 -26.59
C ARG A 909 -19.51 18.20 -25.57
N LYS A 910 -19.62 19.25 -24.75
CA LYS A 910 -18.66 19.55 -23.68
C LYS A 910 -18.71 18.47 -22.58
N GLN A 911 -19.91 18.02 -22.22
CA GLN A 911 -20.08 16.94 -21.24
C GLN A 911 -19.60 15.58 -21.78
N TYR A 912 -19.85 15.29 -23.07
CA TYR A 912 -19.37 14.06 -23.70
C TYR A 912 -17.84 14.03 -23.87
N LYS A 913 -17.21 15.14 -24.30
CA LYS A 913 -15.74 15.26 -24.40
C LYS A 913 -15.02 15.08 -23.07
N ARG A 914 -15.66 15.46 -21.95
CA ARG A 914 -15.11 15.20 -20.60
C ARG A 914 -15.09 13.71 -20.24
N ARG A 915 -15.90 12.86 -20.90
CA ARG A 915 -15.97 11.41 -20.69
C ARG A 915 -15.05 10.60 -21.61
N ALA A 916 -14.94 10.99 -22.89
CA ALA A 916 -14.11 10.26 -23.86
C ALA A 916 -12.58 10.37 -23.60
N GLY A 917 -12.17 11.12 -22.57
CA GLY A 917 -10.77 11.19 -22.12
C GLY A 917 -10.25 9.91 -21.45
N ASP A 918 -11.14 8.97 -21.09
CA ASP A 918 -10.77 7.74 -20.35
C ASP A 918 -10.83 6.44 -21.19
N ALA A 919 -11.18 6.48 -22.49
CA ALA A 919 -11.01 5.33 -23.39
C ALA A 919 -10.91 5.72 -24.87
N ALA A 920 -9.73 5.49 -25.44
CA ALA A 920 -9.37 5.32 -26.86
C ALA A 920 -9.74 6.41 -27.91
N ARG A 921 -8.73 6.74 -28.73
CA ARG A 921 -8.78 7.63 -29.90
C ARG A 921 -9.74 7.11 -30.98
N CYS A 922 -10.58 7.98 -31.52
CA CYS A 922 -11.09 7.88 -32.89
C CYS A 922 -10.87 9.22 -33.60
N ARG A 923 -10.19 9.18 -34.76
CA ARG A 923 -9.97 10.35 -35.63
C ARG A 923 -11.30 10.77 -36.27
N PHE A 924 -11.63 12.05 -36.20
CA PHE A 924 -12.63 12.64 -37.09
C PHE A 924 -11.90 13.38 -38.21
N GLY A 925 -12.09 12.91 -39.45
CA GLY A 925 -11.76 13.68 -40.66
C GLY A 925 -12.77 14.81 -40.84
N SER A 926 -12.31 15.89 -41.47
CA SER A 926 -13.08 17.07 -41.84
C SER A 926 -14.10 16.73 -42.93
N ASP A 927 -15.39 16.67 -42.58
CA ASP A 927 -16.51 16.84 -43.51
C ASP A 927 -17.70 17.38 -42.73
N GLU A 928 -18.36 18.41 -43.28
CA GLU A 928 -19.41 19.20 -42.61
C GLU A 928 -20.74 18.45 -42.36
N ASP A 929 -20.86 17.17 -42.75
CA ASP A 929 -22.11 16.40 -42.64
C ASP A 929 -22.16 15.34 -41.52
N VAL A 930 -21.16 15.30 -40.62
CA VAL A 930 -21.01 14.24 -39.60
C VAL A 930 -22.12 14.22 -38.54
N TRP A 931 -22.98 15.23 -38.43
CA TRP A 931 -23.99 15.32 -37.36
C TRP A 931 -25.31 14.59 -37.61
N ARG A 932 -25.61 14.18 -38.85
CA ARG A 932 -26.85 13.44 -39.15
C ARG A 932 -26.78 11.96 -38.76
N LYS A 933 -25.59 11.34 -38.78
CA LYS A 933 -25.41 9.91 -38.48
C LYS A 933 -25.43 9.55 -36.98
N PRO A 934 -24.83 10.30 -36.04
CA PRO A 934 -24.88 9.98 -34.61
C PRO A 934 -26.26 10.20 -33.98
N LEU A 935 -27.07 11.11 -34.52
CA LEU A 935 -28.43 11.37 -34.04
C LEU A 935 -29.41 10.27 -34.50
N SER A 936 -29.25 9.76 -35.74
CA SER A 936 -29.91 8.52 -36.19
C SER A 936 -29.46 7.34 -35.34
N ASN A 937 -28.15 7.17 -35.14
CA ASN A 937 -27.61 6.05 -34.36
C ASN A 937 -27.98 6.09 -32.87
N ALA A 938 -28.23 7.26 -32.27
CA ALA A 938 -28.67 7.38 -30.87
C ALA A 938 -30.18 7.13 -30.69
N ILE A 939 -30.96 7.32 -31.75
CA ILE A 939 -32.38 6.94 -31.81
C ILE A 939 -32.48 5.44 -32.15
N ASP A 940 -31.62 4.94 -33.05
CA ASP A 940 -31.48 3.51 -33.41
C ASP A 940 -30.74 2.69 -32.34
N GLU A 941 -30.07 3.31 -31.36
CA GLU A 941 -29.38 2.59 -30.28
C GLU A 941 -30.34 1.97 -29.26
N ASN A 942 -31.64 2.30 -29.34
CA ASN A 942 -32.68 1.55 -28.63
C ASN A 942 -33.11 0.30 -29.44
N GLU A 943 -33.17 0.37 -30.77
CA GLU A 943 -33.38 -0.82 -31.62
C GLU A 943 -32.17 -1.78 -31.60
N ARG A 944 -30.94 -1.25 -31.49
CA ARG A 944 -29.72 -2.06 -31.38
C ARG A 944 -29.41 -2.60 -29.98
N ARG A 945 -30.14 -2.17 -28.94
CA ARG A 945 -30.03 -2.76 -27.60
C ARG A 945 -30.93 -3.98 -27.39
N GLU A 946 -31.89 -4.24 -28.28
CA GLU A 946 -32.70 -5.46 -28.24
C GLU A 946 -32.36 -6.47 -29.36
N LEU A 947 -31.54 -6.12 -30.34
CA LEU A 947 -31.17 -7.00 -31.48
C LEU A 947 -29.74 -7.56 -31.46
N LYS A 948 -29.09 -7.69 -30.28
CA LYS A 948 -27.82 -8.42 -30.15
C LYS A 948 -27.92 -9.64 -29.22
N CYS A 949 -28.81 -10.55 -29.61
CA CYS A 949 -28.62 -11.98 -29.45
C CYS A 949 -28.84 -12.72 -30.79
N VAL A 950 -28.44 -12.17 -31.94
CA VAL A 950 -28.22 -13.01 -33.14
C VAL A 950 -27.02 -12.47 -33.93
N GLY A 951 -25.92 -13.22 -33.88
CA GLY A 951 -24.79 -13.05 -34.79
C GLY A 951 -25.11 -13.58 -36.18
N SER A 952 -24.99 -12.68 -37.15
CA SER A 952 -24.50 -12.80 -38.54
C SER A 952 -24.55 -14.17 -39.24
N VAL A 953 -25.14 -14.21 -40.45
CA VAL A 953 -24.50 -14.73 -41.68
C VAL A 953 -25.14 -14.03 -42.91
N LEU A 954 -24.32 -13.27 -43.64
CA LEU A 954 -24.26 -13.01 -45.10
C LEU A 954 -25.55 -13.07 -45.95
N ASP A 955 -26.02 -11.92 -46.47
CA ASP A 955 -25.83 -11.45 -47.87
C ASP A 955 -26.23 -9.97 -48.00
#